data_AF-J0RT33-F1
#
_entry.id   AF-J0RT33-F1
#
_cell.length_a   1.000
_cell.length_b   1.000
_cell.length_c   1.000
_cell.angle_alpha   90.00
_cell.angle_beta   90.00
_cell.angle_gamma   90.00
#
_symmetry.space_group_name_H-M   'P 1'
#
loop_
_entity.id
_entity.type
_entity.pdbx_description
1 polymer ?
#
loop_
_entity_poly.entity_id
_entity_poly.type
_entity_poly.pdbx_seq_one_letter_code
_entity_poly.pdbx_strand_id
1 'polypeptide(L)'
;MLLDFSNLNEEPLKIQIKDEFFKDEEFRYSGDKIDFMLSYQHTNATLPVLPILWGEAKRGDFDDLDKAFTQLLLTIGKHKFYTHHTPPYLCAFNASRMEFIAFNDTITSFFYKSDIDFSITPSNHNTEGFKHALDAFKAMCKPHNKWVFDFKTQSQECKEFIKKYLNSSHLHNKIQIDKNNFFTIYQKWFEIVKPTIDINWEVAKSKGILDADYYLADLLSDGDKTIIEKLHTILRSSHYKLNRGVNELGKMDFMEVGFTDNQQAHQEFWSVYERPPQLEFQASILERRDLLVPSDVRERKGAYFTPKIWVEKSQEYLAKALGQDYQEDYIIWDCAGGTGNLIRGLWNKANLYLSTLDHNDVAIIKDLASKNHLKLLENQVFQFDFLNDDFFSDKMPKSLQEILKDEEKRKRLIIYINPPYAEAGNKAKMSGTGEHKAKVARNNKVYETYKDLLGSGANELFAQFFMRIYKELNGCIMASFSKLKYLNSSHFKKFREVFKAKFLEGFMVPADSFDNVTGQFPIGFLVWDTATPPPLKPTNAFNLEVFDSSGGFLGYKNIVNENVENIHMWLKQKEKIDNMEILGYIDTPTPDFQGSSSVAIINKKNSSKRHSVYFAIASSNILFGSVFFSIRHCIKATWQNDRDQFYAPYDDAFQDDSEFKNNCLAFMLFHTQNRITATQGTNHFIPFIEDEVDSKERYSSHALLDFLKGEIKEPKESDSLFLNAKKENKPLKFSPSASRVFDAGREIYRYYHKQDFTNRPYNANASLYNIKEFFQGRNKQGRLNSPAKAKDEYYKQLYANLQDALKDLAKEIQPKVYEYGFLRE
;
A
#
# COMPACT_ATOMS: atom_id res chain seq x y z
N MET A 1 -48.47 5.83 21.89
CA MET A 1 -48.68 4.49 21.29
C MET A 1 -47.31 4.00 20.84
N LEU A 2 -46.93 2.77 21.19
CA LEU A 2 -45.72 2.15 20.63
C LEU A 2 -45.92 2.06 19.11
N LEU A 3 -44.99 2.64 18.34
CA LEU A 3 -44.99 2.49 16.89
C LEU A 3 -44.62 1.03 16.58
N ASP A 4 -45.53 0.30 15.96
CA ASP A 4 -45.30 -1.06 15.51
C ASP A 4 -45.55 -1.16 14.00
N PHE A 5 -44.46 -1.26 13.24
CA PHE A 5 -44.51 -1.39 11.79
C PHE A 5 -44.27 -2.84 11.32
N SER A 6 -44.25 -3.82 12.24
CA SER A 6 -43.81 -5.20 11.98
C SER A 6 -44.62 -5.92 10.89
N ASN A 7 -45.86 -5.50 10.66
CA ASN A 7 -46.77 -6.08 9.66
C ASN A 7 -46.68 -5.41 8.28
N LEU A 8 -45.85 -4.38 8.09
CA LEU A 8 -45.74 -3.66 6.83
C LEU A 8 -44.73 -4.32 5.87
N ASN A 9 -45.12 -4.38 4.60
CA ASN A 9 -44.18 -4.67 3.50
C ASN A 9 -43.31 -3.43 3.22
N GLU A 10 -42.24 -3.61 2.45
CA GLU A 10 -41.21 -2.57 2.24
C GLU A 10 -41.76 -1.24 1.69
N GLU A 11 -42.62 -1.26 0.66
CA GLU A 11 -43.20 -0.04 0.08
C GLU A 11 -44.17 0.69 1.06
N PRO A 12 -45.17 0.02 1.68
CA PRO A 12 -45.97 0.64 2.73
C PRO A 12 -45.14 1.18 3.90
N LEU A 13 -44.04 0.49 4.26
CA LEU A 13 -43.13 0.93 5.31
C LEU A 13 -42.45 2.25 4.94
N LYS A 14 -41.96 2.42 3.70
CA LYS A 14 -41.35 3.68 3.24
C LYS A 14 -42.30 4.86 3.39
N ILE A 15 -43.56 4.69 2.95
CA ILE A 15 -44.59 5.73 3.05
C ILE A 15 -44.86 6.08 4.52
N GLN A 16 -45.06 5.08 5.37
CA GLN A 16 -45.33 5.28 6.79
C GLN A 16 -44.17 5.96 7.52
N ILE A 17 -42.92 5.59 7.19
CA ILE A 17 -41.72 6.22 7.75
C ILE A 17 -41.63 7.68 7.32
N LYS A 18 -41.90 7.99 6.05
CA LYS A 18 -41.94 9.37 5.55
C LYS A 18 -42.98 10.19 6.30
N ASP A 19 -44.21 9.69 6.44
CA ASP A 19 -45.29 10.44 7.11
C ASP A 19 -45.10 10.58 8.63
N GLU A 20 -44.46 9.61 9.29
CA GLU A 20 -44.25 9.66 10.74
C GLU A 20 -43.06 10.53 11.15
N PHE A 21 -41.95 10.44 10.41
CA PHE A 21 -40.67 11.04 10.79
C PHE A 21 -40.29 12.27 9.97
N PHE A 22 -40.80 12.44 8.75
CA PHE A 22 -40.43 13.52 7.81
C PHE A 22 -41.66 14.34 7.39
N LYS A 23 -42.23 15.09 8.34
CA LYS A 23 -43.47 15.88 8.18
C LYS A 23 -43.30 17.24 7.52
N ASP A 24 -42.09 17.59 7.10
CA ASP A 24 -41.80 18.85 6.43
C ASP A 24 -42.37 18.81 5.00
N GLU A 25 -43.37 19.66 4.72
CA GLU A 25 -44.06 19.68 3.43
C GLU A 25 -43.17 20.16 2.27
N GLU A 26 -42.03 20.79 2.58
CA GLU A 26 -41.07 21.20 1.56
C GLU A 26 -40.26 20.03 0.98
N PHE A 27 -40.27 18.86 1.63
CA PHE A 27 -39.59 17.67 1.13
C PHE A 27 -40.39 16.92 0.09
N ARG A 28 -39.72 16.66 -1.04
CA ARG A 28 -40.21 15.80 -2.10
C ARG A 28 -39.66 14.39 -1.90
N TYR A 29 -40.58 13.47 -1.61
CA TYR A 29 -40.29 12.04 -1.54
C TYR A 29 -40.32 11.39 -2.92
N SER A 30 -39.34 10.53 -3.19
CA SER A 30 -39.29 9.69 -4.39
C SER A 30 -38.59 8.36 -4.09
N GLY A 31 -38.99 7.32 -4.82
CA GLY A 31 -38.28 6.03 -4.87
C GLY A 31 -38.07 5.66 -6.33
N ASP A 32 -36.82 5.43 -6.72
CA ASP A 32 -36.44 4.93 -8.06
C ASP A 32 -35.25 3.96 -7.89
N LYS A 33 -34.04 4.37 -8.29
CA LYS A 33 -32.83 3.58 -8.09
C LYS A 33 -32.41 3.51 -6.62
N ILE A 34 -32.66 4.57 -5.86
CA ILE A 34 -32.54 4.60 -4.40
C ILE A 34 -33.94 4.43 -3.85
N ASP A 35 -34.09 3.51 -2.91
CA ASP A 35 -35.38 3.11 -2.34
C ASP A 35 -36.11 4.26 -1.64
N PHE A 36 -35.37 5.09 -0.90
CA PHE A 36 -35.92 6.18 -0.12
C PHE A 36 -35.11 7.45 -0.37
N MET A 37 -35.65 8.38 -1.18
CA MET A 37 -35.00 9.66 -1.46
C MET A 37 -35.89 10.82 -1.03
N LEU A 38 -35.36 11.65 -0.14
CA LEU A 38 -35.91 12.96 0.19
C LEU A 38 -35.07 14.04 -0.48
N SER A 39 -35.73 14.98 -1.13
CA SER A 39 -35.08 16.14 -1.78
C SER A 39 -35.82 17.43 -1.49
N TYR A 40 -35.12 18.55 -1.62
CA TYR A 40 -35.63 19.88 -1.45
C TYR A 40 -35.41 20.69 -2.73
N GLN A 41 -36.46 21.39 -3.17
CA GLN A 41 -36.38 22.36 -4.26
C GLN A 41 -36.41 23.75 -3.64
N HIS A 42 -35.35 24.54 -3.83
CA HIS A 42 -35.33 25.92 -3.36
C HIS A 42 -36.44 26.73 -4.03
N THR A 43 -36.98 27.71 -3.29
CA THR A 43 -37.96 28.70 -3.80
C THR A 43 -37.48 29.48 -5.02
N ASN A 44 -36.16 29.57 -5.25
CA ASN A 44 -35.60 30.09 -6.48
C ASN A 44 -35.43 28.94 -7.46
N ALA A 45 -36.24 28.94 -8.52
CA ALA A 45 -36.27 27.87 -9.52
C ALA A 45 -34.95 27.70 -10.30
N THR A 46 -34.01 28.66 -10.21
CA THR A 46 -32.69 28.56 -10.84
C THR A 46 -31.68 27.78 -10.00
N LEU A 47 -31.99 27.47 -8.74
CA LEU A 47 -31.10 26.70 -7.87
C LEU A 47 -31.36 25.18 -7.99
N PRO A 48 -30.31 24.35 -7.82
CA PRO A 48 -30.43 22.91 -7.99
C PRO A 48 -31.36 22.28 -6.93
N VAL A 49 -31.98 21.15 -7.30
CA VAL A 49 -32.64 20.25 -6.34
C VAL A 49 -31.56 19.65 -5.43
N LEU A 50 -31.71 19.83 -4.12
CA LEU A 50 -30.75 19.31 -3.13
C LEU A 50 -31.28 18.00 -2.52
N PRO A 51 -30.52 16.90 -2.58
CA PRO A 51 -30.88 15.69 -1.85
C PRO A 51 -30.65 15.90 -0.34
N ILE A 52 -31.62 15.43 0.46
CA ILE A 52 -31.65 15.59 1.93
C ILE A 52 -31.34 14.28 2.63
N LEU A 53 -31.87 13.18 2.10
CA LEU A 53 -31.64 11.86 2.63
C LEU A 53 -31.72 10.83 1.51
N TRP A 54 -30.77 9.92 1.48
CA TRP A 54 -30.83 8.70 0.68
C TRP A 54 -30.86 7.50 1.61
N GLY A 55 -31.74 6.56 1.34
CA GLY A 55 -31.98 5.44 2.21
C GLY A 55 -32.27 4.14 1.49
N GLU A 56 -31.99 3.05 2.19
CA GLU A 56 -32.35 1.68 1.82
C GLU A 56 -33.32 1.13 2.86
N ALA A 57 -34.49 0.69 2.42
CA ALA A 57 -35.50 0.12 3.30
C ALA A 57 -35.45 -1.41 3.25
N LYS A 58 -35.73 -2.08 4.36
CA LYS A 58 -35.85 -3.54 4.41
C LYS A 58 -37.12 -3.97 5.10
N ARG A 59 -37.73 -5.04 4.59
CA ARG A 59 -38.96 -5.60 5.16
C ARG A 59 -38.70 -6.25 6.52
N GLY A 60 -39.65 -6.08 7.45
CA GLY A 60 -39.83 -6.96 8.62
C GLY A 60 -38.63 -7.05 9.58
N ASP A 61 -38.16 -8.28 9.80
CA ASP A 61 -37.14 -8.76 10.74
C ASP A 61 -35.71 -8.76 10.15
N PHE A 62 -35.46 -7.95 9.11
CA PHE A 62 -34.13 -7.88 8.53
C PHE A 62 -33.11 -7.32 9.54
N ASP A 63 -32.29 -8.20 10.10
CA ASP A 63 -31.45 -7.88 11.25
C ASP A 63 -30.16 -7.11 10.90
N ASP A 64 -29.63 -7.26 9.69
CA ASP A 64 -28.29 -6.76 9.33
C ASP A 64 -28.33 -5.49 8.47
N LEU A 65 -28.64 -4.35 9.09
CA LEU A 65 -28.70 -3.05 8.40
C LEU A 65 -27.35 -2.62 7.80
N ASP A 66 -26.23 -3.25 8.15
CA ASP A 66 -24.95 -3.02 7.47
C ASP A 66 -24.98 -3.52 6.03
N LYS A 67 -25.72 -4.60 5.75
CA LYS A 67 -25.98 -5.05 4.38
C LYS A 67 -26.86 -4.06 3.63
N ALA A 68 -27.83 -3.43 4.29
CA ALA A 68 -28.66 -2.40 3.69
C ALA A 68 -27.83 -1.15 3.32
N PHE A 69 -26.97 -0.67 4.23
CA PHE A 69 -26.03 0.39 3.91
C PHE A 69 -25.05 0.01 2.79
N THR A 70 -24.52 -1.21 2.81
CA THR A 70 -23.62 -1.69 1.74
C THR A 70 -24.33 -1.71 0.39
N GLN A 71 -25.59 -2.17 0.35
CA GLN A 71 -26.41 -2.13 -0.84
C GLN A 71 -26.63 -0.68 -1.31
N LEU A 72 -26.99 0.24 -0.41
CA LEU A 72 -27.15 1.66 -0.72
C LEU A 72 -25.88 2.26 -1.34
N LEU A 73 -24.72 2.01 -0.74
CA LEU A 73 -23.43 2.50 -1.24
C LEU A 73 -23.10 1.90 -2.62
N LEU A 74 -23.35 0.60 -2.84
CA LEU A 74 -23.16 -0.01 -4.15
C LEU A 74 -24.09 0.60 -5.21
N THR A 75 -25.33 0.89 -4.86
CA THR A 75 -26.29 1.59 -5.73
C THR A 75 -25.82 3.01 -6.07
N ILE A 76 -25.40 3.79 -5.07
CA ILE A 76 -24.86 5.15 -5.25
C ILE A 76 -23.64 5.11 -6.18
N GLY A 77 -22.71 4.17 -5.95
CA GLY A 77 -21.51 4.03 -6.76
C GLY A 77 -21.80 3.60 -8.20
N LYS A 78 -22.70 2.61 -8.39
CA LYS A 78 -23.13 2.11 -9.70
C LYS A 78 -23.69 3.20 -10.60
N HIS A 79 -24.46 4.12 -10.01
CA HIS A 79 -25.09 5.23 -10.72
C HIS A 79 -24.31 6.54 -10.63
N LYS A 80 -23.15 6.54 -9.96
CA LYS A 80 -22.30 7.71 -9.72
C LYS A 80 -23.03 8.88 -9.06
N PHE A 81 -24.03 8.64 -8.21
CA PHE A 81 -24.76 9.73 -7.57
C PHE A 81 -23.86 10.59 -6.65
N TYR A 82 -22.74 10.03 -6.17
CA TYR A 82 -21.75 10.73 -5.35
C TYR A 82 -21.01 11.87 -6.07
N THR A 83 -21.05 11.95 -7.41
CA THR A 83 -20.37 13.01 -8.18
C THR A 83 -21.16 14.32 -8.24
N HIS A 84 -22.40 14.34 -7.75
CA HIS A 84 -23.28 15.51 -7.72
C HIS A 84 -23.48 16.02 -6.28
N HIS A 85 -24.41 16.94 -6.04
CA HIS A 85 -24.83 17.24 -4.66
C HIS A 85 -25.33 15.96 -3.98
N THR A 86 -24.91 15.73 -2.74
CA THR A 86 -25.22 14.52 -1.94
C THR A 86 -25.88 14.94 -0.63
N PRO A 87 -26.70 14.08 -0.01
CA PRO A 87 -27.33 14.40 1.25
C PRO A 87 -26.30 14.45 2.38
N PRO A 88 -26.56 15.19 3.47
CA PRO A 88 -25.70 15.21 4.66
C PRO A 88 -25.65 13.84 5.38
N TYR A 89 -26.71 13.03 5.24
CA TYR A 89 -26.79 11.70 5.84
C TYR A 89 -27.32 10.66 4.83
N LEU A 90 -26.95 9.41 5.07
CA LEU A 90 -27.58 8.22 4.52
C LEU A 90 -28.35 7.51 5.63
N CYS A 91 -29.42 6.78 5.30
CA CYS A 91 -30.11 5.93 6.26
C CYS A 91 -30.33 4.49 5.78
N ALA A 92 -30.51 3.59 6.74
CA ALA A 92 -31.04 2.27 6.51
C ALA A 92 -32.08 1.98 7.59
N PHE A 93 -33.21 1.40 7.22
CA PHE A 93 -34.27 1.12 8.19
C PHE A 93 -35.06 -0.14 7.87
N ASN A 94 -35.61 -0.74 8.92
CA ASN A 94 -36.56 -1.84 8.84
C ASN A 94 -37.83 -1.48 9.65
N ALA A 95 -38.66 -2.47 9.99
CA ALA A 95 -39.90 -2.22 10.74
C ALA A 95 -39.69 -1.84 12.22
N SER A 96 -38.50 -2.07 12.78
CA SER A 96 -38.23 -1.91 14.22
C SER A 96 -37.29 -0.74 14.54
N ARG A 97 -36.38 -0.38 13.62
CA ARG A 97 -35.38 0.67 13.87
C ARG A 97 -34.94 1.38 12.59
N MET A 98 -34.34 2.56 12.77
CA MET A 98 -33.68 3.35 11.74
C MET A 98 -32.27 3.71 12.17
N GLU A 99 -31.33 3.61 11.23
CA GLU A 99 -29.94 3.96 11.42
C GLU A 99 -29.52 5.07 10.44
N PHE A 100 -28.64 5.97 10.89
CA PHE A 100 -28.07 7.04 10.08
C PHE A 100 -26.54 7.04 10.12
N ILE A 101 -25.94 7.36 8.98
CA ILE A 101 -24.50 7.65 8.83
C ILE A 101 -24.31 8.97 8.09
N ALA A 102 -23.32 9.76 8.51
CA ALA A 102 -22.99 11.01 7.82
C ALA A 102 -22.34 10.73 6.45
N PHE A 103 -22.74 11.45 5.40
CA PHE A 103 -22.06 11.42 4.11
C PHE A 103 -20.83 12.34 4.16
N ASN A 104 -19.75 11.82 4.74
CA ASN A 104 -18.50 12.54 4.96
C ASN A 104 -17.36 11.96 4.10
N ASP A 105 -16.14 12.47 4.27
CA ASP A 105 -14.94 12.05 3.53
C ASP A 105 -14.64 10.55 3.68
N THR A 106 -15.02 9.95 4.81
CA THR A 106 -14.92 8.50 4.99
C THR A 106 -15.85 7.79 4.02
N ILE A 107 -17.13 8.15 3.98
CA ILE A 107 -18.09 7.57 3.03
C ILE A 107 -17.69 7.88 1.58
N THR A 108 -17.26 9.10 1.29
CA THR A 108 -16.80 9.48 -0.05
C THR A 108 -15.63 8.61 -0.50
N SER A 109 -14.65 8.33 0.36
CA SER A 109 -13.50 7.48 0.02
C SER A 109 -13.89 6.06 -0.41
N PHE A 110 -15.05 5.56 0.02
CA PHE A 110 -15.56 4.26 -0.42
C PHE A 110 -15.76 4.20 -1.94
N PHE A 111 -16.25 5.29 -2.55
CA PHE A 111 -16.54 5.35 -3.99
C PHE A 111 -15.30 5.45 -4.88
N TYR A 112 -14.13 5.74 -4.29
CA TYR A 112 -12.86 5.85 -5.01
C TYR A 112 -11.92 4.67 -4.77
N LYS A 113 -12.36 3.63 -4.04
CA LYS A 113 -11.62 2.38 -3.85
C LYS A 113 -11.61 1.57 -5.16
N SER A 114 -10.42 1.23 -5.64
CA SER A 114 -10.24 0.49 -6.90
C SER A 114 -10.58 -1.00 -6.81
N ASP A 115 -10.67 -1.54 -5.59
CA ASP A 115 -10.98 -2.93 -5.30
C ASP A 115 -12.48 -3.20 -5.04
N ILE A 116 -13.33 -2.15 -5.08
CA ILE A 116 -14.78 -2.28 -5.00
C ILE A 116 -15.38 -2.32 -6.41
N ASP A 117 -16.07 -3.41 -6.73
CA ASP A 117 -16.76 -3.57 -8.01
C ASP A 117 -18.19 -3.03 -7.93
N PHE A 118 -18.40 -1.81 -8.42
CA PHE A 118 -19.72 -1.18 -8.50
C PHE A 118 -20.61 -1.70 -9.63
N SER A 119 -20.10 -2.60 -10.50
CA SER A 119 -20.91 -3.18 -11.58
C SER A 119 -21.81 -4.33 -11.11
N ILE A 120 -21.56 -4.88 -9.92
CA ILE A 120 -22.36 -5.97 -9.35
C ILE A 120 -23.80 -5.54 -9.08
N THR A 121 -24.69 -6.52 -8.97
CA THR A 121 -26.07 -6.28 -8.54
C THR A 121 -26.08 -5.95 -7.04
N PRO A 122 -26.45 -4.71 -6.63
CA PRO A 122 -26.32 -4.28 -5.22
C PRO A 122 -27.11 -5.14 -4.23
N SER A 123 -28.25 -5.70 -4.63
CA SER A 123 -29.11 -6.53 -3.79
C SER A 123 -28.65 -7.98 -3.62
N ASN A 124 -27.59 -8.43 -4.31
CA ASN A 124 -27.11 -9.81 -4.22
C ASN A 124 -26.02 -9.97 -3.14
N HIS A 125 -26.46 -10.22 -1.91
CA HIS A 125 -25.58 -10.32 -0.73
C HIS A 125 -24.62 -11.53 -0.73
N ASN A 126 -24.82 -12.48 -1.64
CA ASN A 126 -24.06 -13.74 -1.66
C ASN A 126 -22.77 -13.68 -2.48
N THR A 127 -22.57 -12.60 -3.25
CA THR A 127 -21.39 -12.46 -4.11
C THR A 127 -20.12 -12.16 -3.31
N GLU A 128 -18.97 -12.64 -3.79
CA GLU A 128 -17.66 -12.27 -3.22
C GLU A 128 -17.48 -10.74 -3.22
N GLY A 129 -17.93 -10.06 -4.29
CA GLY A 129 -17.86 -8.60 -4.39
C GLY A 129 -18.70 -7.86 -3.33
N PHE A 130 -19.92 -8.33 -3.05
CA PHE A 130 -20.74 -7.74 -1.99
C PHE A 130 -20.13 -7.97 -0.61
N LYS A 131 -19.63 -9.18 -0.33
CA LYS A 131 -18.97 -9.49 0.95
C LYS A 131 -17.73 -8.61 1.17
N HIS A 132 -16.92 -8.43 0.12
CA HIS A 132 -15.77 -7.52 0.15
C HIS A 132 -16.19 -6.06 0.42
N ALA A 133 -17.25 -5.59 -0.25
CA ALA A 133 -17.82 -4.26 0.00
C ALA A 133 -18.38 -4.11 1.42
N LEU A 134 -19.01 -5.14 1.97
CA LEU A 134 -19.50 -5.19 3.34
C LEU A 134 -18.37 -5.12 4.37
N ASP A 135 -17.30 -5.89 4.15
CA ASP A 135 -16.11 -5.87 5.02
C ASP A 135 -15.43 -4.50 4.98
N ALA A 136 -15.32 -3.89 3.79
CA ALA A 136 -14.82 -2.53 3.64
C ALA A 136 -15.70 -1.50 4.37
N PHE A 137 -17.02 -1.58 4.23
CA PHE A 137 -17.96 -0.72 4.96
C PHE A 137 -17.83 -0.89 6.48
N LYS A 138 -17.81 -2.14 6.98
CA LYS A 138 -17.68 -2.43 8.42
C LYS A 138 -16.36 -1.95 9.01
N ALA A 139 -15.26 -2.05 8.25
CA ALA A 139 -13.97 -1.52 8.67
C ALA A 139 -13.97 0.01 8.80
N MET A 140 -14.75 0.70 7.97
CA MET A 140 -14.83 2.17 7.92
C MET A 140 -15.85 2.74 8.92
N CYS A 141 -17.02 2.13 9.05
CA CYS A 141 -18.13 2.60 9.87
C CYS A 141 -18.24 1.84 11.19
N LYS A 142 -17.32 2.14 12.12
CA LYS A 142 -17.36 1.65 13.51
C LYS A 142 -18.68 2.05 14.21
N PRO A 143 -19.15 1.32 15.24
CA PRO A 143 -20.45 1.58 15.87
C PRO A 143 -20.67 3.02 16.36
N HIS A 144 -19.62 3.73 16.79
CA HIS A 144 -19.72 5.13 17.22
C HIS A 144 -19.94 6.13 16.07
N ASN A 145 -19.87 5.69 14.82
CA ASN A 145 -20.14 6.50 13.62
C ASN A 145 -21.58 6.35 13.12
N LYS A 146 -22.44 5.61 13.84
CA LYS A 146 -23.85 5.37 13.50
C LYS A 146 -24.77 5.94 14.57
N TRP A 147 -25.84 6.56 14.13
CA TRP A 147 -26.96 6.94 14.99
C TRP A 147 -28.05 5.89 14.84
N VAL A 148 -28.35 5.16 15.91
CA VAL A 148 -29.30 4.05 15.91
C VAL A 148 -30.51 4.43 16.75
N PHE A 149 -31.71 4.33 16.17
CA PHE A 149 -32.96 4.65 16.84
C PHE A 149 -33.94 3.49 16.72
N ASP A 150 -34.24 2.84 17.84
CA ASP A 150 -35.32 1.86 17.95
C ASP A 150 -36.69 2.59 18.01
N PHE A 151 -37.66 2.20 17.19
CA PHE A 151 -38.93 2.93 17.10
C PHE A 151 -39.82 2.77 18.34
N LYS A 152 -39.68 1.67 19.09
CA LYS A 152 -40.47 1.43 20.30
C LYS A 152 -39.97 2.30 21.46
N THR A 153 -38.66 2.49 21.54
CA THR A 153 -38.01 3.13 22.70
C THR A 153 -37.46 4.53 22.41
N GLN A 154 -37.10 4.84 21.16
CA GLN A 154 -36.34 6.03 20.77
C GLN A 154 -36.98 6.82 19.60
N SER A 155 -38.29 6.70 19.39
CA SER A 155 -38.99 7.41 18.30
C SER A 155 -38.89 8.94 18.44
N GLN A 156 -38.93 9.46 19.67
CA GLN A 156 -38.88 10.89 19.91
C GLN A 156 -37.47 11.45 19.65
N GLU A 157 -36.44 10.72 20.07
CA GLU A 157 -35.03 11.02 19.83
C GLU A 157 -34.71 10.98 18.33
N CYS A 158 -35.30 10.05 17.59
CA CYS A 158 -35.20 9.99 16.13
C CYS A 158 -35.80 11.26 15.49
N LYS A 159 -36.99 11.68 15.93
CA LYS A 159 -37.63 12.92 15.44
C LYS A 159 -36.80 14.15 15.78
N GLU A 160 -36.18 14.19 16.96
CA GLU A 160 -35.29 15.28 17.37
C GLU A 160 -34.01 15.31 16.54
N PHE A 161 -33.42 14.15 16.23
CA PHE A 161 -32.28 14.03 15.32
C PHE A 161 -32.63 14.56 13.93
N ILE A 162 -33.73 14.09 13.33
CA ILE A 162 -34.19 14.53 12.01
C ILE A 162 -34.47 16.04 12.03
N LYS A 163 -35.18 16.54 13.05
CA LYS A 163 -35.45 17.98 13.19
C LYS A 163 -34.17 18.78 13.31
N LYS A 164 -33.12 18.26 13.95
CA LYS A 164 -31.86 18.97 14.18
C LYS A 164 -30.90 18.93 12.99
N TYR A 165 -30.92 17.87 12.18
CA TYR A 165 -29.90 17.64 11.15
C TYR A 165 -30.46 17.59 9.72
N LEU A 166 -31.77 17.40 9.54
CA LEU A 166 -32.41 17.12 8.26
C LEU A 166 -33.69 17.95 8.03
N ASN A 167 -33.89 19.09 8.71
CA ASN A 167 -35.03 19.99 8.46
C ASN A 167 -34.76 20.98 7.30
N SER A 168 -35.80 21.57 6.70
CA SER A 168 -35.62 22.49 5.58
C SER A 168 -34.97 23.82 5.95
N SER A 169 -35.10 24.26 7.22
CA SER A 169 -34.48 25.50 7.70
C SER A 169 -32.95 25.49 7.66
N HIS A 170 -32.32 24.31 7.72
CA HIS A 170 -30.87 24.15 7.51
C HIS A 170 -30.45 24.34 6.04
N LEU A 171 -31.39 24.26 5.09
CA LEU A 171 -31.14 24.40 3.64
C LEU A 171 -31.28 25.83 3.14
N HIS A 172 -31.89 26.72 3.93
CA HIS A 172 -31.80 28.17 3.69
C HIS A 172 -30.41 28.72 3.99
N ASN A 173 -29.62 28.02 4.81
CA ASN A 173 -28.25 28.36 5.12
C ASN A 173 -27.31 27.54 4.24
N LYS A 174 -26.18 28.13 3.85
CA LYS A 174 -25.16 27.39 3.11
C LYS A 174 -24.54 26.30 4.00
N ILE A 175 -24.20 25.16 3.39
CA ILE A 175 -23.54 24.04 4.05
C ILE A 175 -22.17 24.49 4.53
N GLN A 176 -21.92 24.37 5.83
CA GLN A 176 -20.62 24.69 6.43
C GLN A 176 -19.56 23.69 5.96
N ILE A 177 -18.38 24.20 5.65
CA ILE A 177 -17.23 23.38 5.25
C ILE A 177 -16.36 23.11 6.46
N ASP A 178 -16.05 21.83 6.72
CA ASP A 178 -15.27 21.38 7.86
C ASP A 178 -14.23 20.31 7.48
N LYS A 179 -13.52 19.79 8.48
CA LYS A 179 -12.50 18.75 8.32
C LYS A 179 -13.02 17.40 7.81
N ASN A 180 -14.34 17.19 7.78
CA ASN A 180 -14.97 15.93 7.43
C ASN A 180 -15.65 15.96 6.06
N ASN A 181 -15.85 17.12 5.44
CA ASN A 181 -16.54 17.22 4.16
C ASN A 181 -15.74 17.94 3.06
N PHE A 182 -14.59 18.55 3.38
CA PHE A 182 -13.85 19.35 2.40
C PHE A 182 -13.36 18.52 1.20
N PHE A 183 -12.92 17.26 1.41
CA PHE A 183 -12.53 16.40 0.30
C PHE A 183 -13.73 15.98 -0.55
N THR A 184 -14.87 15.71 0.11
CA THR A 184 -16.14 15.44 -0.55
C THR A 184 -16.59 16.61 -1.44
N ILE A 185 -16.44 17.84 -0.95
CA ILE A 185 -16.79 19.06 -1.71
C ILE A 185 -15.82 19.25 -2.88
N TYR A 186 -14.53 19.00 -2.69
CA TYR A 186 -13.54 19.03 -3.76
C TYR A 186 -13.90 18.09 -4.92
N GLN A 187 -14.29 16.85 -4.63
CA GLN A 187 -14.67 15.88 -5.66
C GLN A 187 -15.88 16.37 -6.49
N LYS A 188 -16.84 17.03 -5.85
CA LYS A 188 -17.99 17.62 -6.56
C LYS A 188 -17.58 18.84 -7.38
N TRP A 189 -16.72 19.70 -6.84
CA TRP A 189 -16.16 20.84 -7.56
C TRP A 189 -15.38 20.38 -8.80
N PHE A 190 -14.64 19.27 -8.69
CA PHE A 190 -13.88 18.68 -9.79
C PHE A 190 -14.77 18.24 -10.96
N GLU A 191 -16.00 17.79 -10.69
CA GLU A 191 -16.94 17.34 -11.71
C GLU A 191 -17.79 18.49 -12.27
N ILE A 192 -18.11 19.49 -11.43
CA ILE A 192 -19.06 20.57 -11.79
C ILE A 192 -18.33 21.82 -12.31
N VAL A 193 -17.34 22.32 -11.57
CA VAL A 193 -16.72 23.64 -11.83
C VAL A 193 -15.47 23.50 -12.68
N LYS A 194 -14.60 22.54 -12.39
CA LYS A 194 -13.33 22.36 -13.11
C LYS A 194 -13.48 22.25 -14.64
N PRO A 195 -14.51 21.59 -15.21
CA PRO A 195 -14.67 21.52 -16.67
C PRO A 195 -14.99 22.87 -17.33
N THR A 196 -15.48 23.85 -16.57
CA THR A 196 -15.82 25.18 -17.11
C THR A 196 -14.67 26.17 -17.01
N ILE A 197 -13.57 25.84 -16.32
CA ILE A 197 -12.37 26.68 -16.26
C ILE A 197 -11.68 26.65 -17.63
N ASP A 198 -11.41 27.83 -18.20
CA ASP A 198 -10.85 27.99 -19.55
C ASP A 198 -9.33 27.70 -19.59
N ILE A 199 -8.97 26.44 -19.36
CA ILE A 199 -7.58 25.98 -19.37
C ILE A 199 -7.46 24.57 -19.97
N ASN A 200 -6.42 24.37 -20.77
CA ASN A 200 -6.02 23.02 -21.18
C ASN A 200 -5.37 22.29 -20.00
N TRP A 201 -6.14 21.46 -19.30
CA TRP A 201 -5.71 20.72 -18.12
C TRP A 201 -4.53 19.77 -18.37
N GLU A 202 -4.42 19.17 -19.56
CA GLU A 202 -3.29 18.30 -19.90
C GLU A 202 -1.97 19.09 -19.95
N VAL A 203 -2.01 20.26 -20.61
CA VAL A 203 -0.87 21.18 -20.69
C VAL A 203 -0.57 21.81 -19.32
N ALA A 204 -1.59 22.23 -18.57
CA ALA A 204 -1.45 22.80 -17.23
C ALA A 204 -0.73 21.83 -16.28
N LYS A 205 -1.15 20.56 -16.27
CA LYS A 205 -0.56 19.48 -15.49
C LYS A 205 0.92 19.24 -15.84
N SER A 206 1.30 19.39 -17.12
CA SER A 206 2.71 19.29 -17.55
C SER A 206 3.58 20.44 -17.03
N LYS A 207 2.98 21.59 -16.74
CA LYS A 207 3.63 22.79 -16.20
C LYS A 207 3.55 22.88 -14.66
N GLY A 208 3.07 21.84 -14.00
CA GLY A 208 2.95 21.79 -12.54
C GLY A 208 1.78 22.61 -11.97
N ILE A 209 0.85 23.06 -12.81
CA ILE A 209 -0.38 23.73 -12.38
C ILE A 209 -1.38 22.65 -11.98
N LEU A 210 -1.87 22.69 -10.74
CA LEU A 210 -2.80 21.70 -10.19
C LEU A 210 -4.20 22.27 -10.07
N ASP A 211 -5.20 21.46 -10.39
CA ASP A 211 -6.61 21.76 -10.17
C ASP A 211 -6.94 21.98 -8.69
N ALA A 212 -6.25 21.28 -7.79
CA ALA A 212 -6.34 21.53 -6.35
C ALA A 212 -5.98 22.97 -5.95
N ASP A 213 -5.13 23.67 -6.72
CA ASP A 213 -4.79 25.08 -6.45
C ASP A 213 -5.93 26.04 -6.79
N TYR A 214 -6.71 25.72 -7.82
CA TYR A 214 -7.92 26.46 -8.18
C TYR A 214 -9.03 26.22 -7.16
N TYR A 215 -9.24 24.97 -6.76
CA TYR A 215 -10.18 24.66 -5.69
C TYR A 215 -9.80 25.34 -4.39
N LEU A 216 -8.51 25.41 -4.04
CA LEU A 216 -8.05 26.10 -2.83
C LEU A 216 -8.30 27.62 -2.91
N ALA A 217 -8.04 28.23 -4.08
CA ALA A 217 -8.33 29.63 -4.33
C ALA A 217 -9.82 29.95 -4.13
N ASP A 218 -10.68 29.06 -4.63
CA ASP A 218 -12.12 29.13 -4.43
C ASP A 218 -12.53 28.87 -2.99
N LEU A 219 -12.00 27.84 -2.34
CA LEU A 219 -12.37 27.43 -1.00
C LEU A 219 -12.04 28.54 0.02
N LEU A 220 -10.91 29.22 -0.19
CA LEU A 220 -10.43 30.29 0.67
C LEU A 220 -10.85 31.67 0.17
N SER A 221 -11.95 31.81 -0.56
CA SER A 221 -12.45 33.12 -0.97
C SER A 221 -13.59 33.62 -0.10
N ASP A 222 -13.51 34.89 0.29
CA ASP A 222 -14.65 35.66 0.78
C ASP A 222 -15.33 36.31 -0.43
N GLY A 223 -16.54 35.85 -0.75
CA GLY A 223 -17.26 36.19 -1.98
C GLY A 223 -16.50 35.74 -3.23
N ASP A 224 -15.90 36.72 -3.92
CA ASP A 224 -15.23 36.57 -5.20
C ASP A 224 -13.70 36.80 -5.11
N LYS A 225 -13.15 36.87 -3.89
CA LYS A 225 -11.74 37.17 -3.63
C LYS A 225 -11.11 36.20 -2.65
N THR A 226 -10.03 35.54 -3.07
CA THR A 226 -9.22 34.69 -2.19
C THR A 226 -8.57 35.51 -1.06
N ILE A 227 -8.70 35.02 0.18
CA ILE A 227 -8.21 35.70 1.38
C ILE A 227 -6.69 35.54 1.58
N ILE A 228 -6.09 34.47 1.05
CA ILE A 228 -4.63 34.26 1.06
C ILE A 228 -4.04 34.72 -0.27
N GLU A 229 -3.71 36.00 -0.38
CA GLU A 229 -3.23 36.59 -1.64
C GLU A 229 -1.81 36.12 -2.06
N LYS A 230 -1.09 35.45 -1.16
CA LYS A 230 0.27 34.90 -1.43
C LYS A 230 0.24 33.58 -2.21
N LEU A 231 -0.93 32.97 -2.41
CA LEU A 231 -1.08 31.75 -3.22
C LEU A 231 -0.71 32.02 -4.69
N HIS A 232 -0.23 30.99 -5.39
CA HIS A 232 0.07 31.07 -6.82
C HIS A 232 -1.21 31.35 -7.62
N THR A 233 -2.29 30.63 -7.30
CA THR A 233 -3.61 30.80 -7.91
C THR A 233 -4.53 31.49 -6.91
N ILE A 234 -5.15 32.59 -7.34
CA ILE A 234 -6.18 33.31 -6.56
C ILE A 234 -7.39 33.59 -7.44
N LEU A 235 -8.59 33.58 -6.85
CA LEU A 235 -9.82 34.04 -7.46
C LEU A 235 -9.91 35.57 -7.32
N ARG A 236 -10.22 36.25 -8.42
CA ARG A 236 -10.48 37.70 -8.47
C ARG A 236 -11.70 37.97 -9.33
N SER A 237 -12.85 38.15 -8.67
CA SER A 237 -14.10 38.47 -9.34
C SER A 237 -14.48 37.42 -10.37
N SER A 238 -14.31 37.72 -11.66
CA SER A 238 -14.77 36.89 -12.77
C SER A 238 -13.74 35.87 -13.29
N HIS A 239 -12.52 35.83 -12.74
CA HIS A 239 -11.43 35.00 -13.26
C HIS A 239 -10.43 34.58 -12.17
N TYR A 240 -9.61 33.59 -12.49
CA TYR A 240 -8.44 33.23 -11.70
C TYR A 240 -7.22 34.00 -12.18
N LYS A 241 -6.38 34.40 -11.23
CA LYS A 241 -5.09 35.03 -11.48
C LYS A 241 -3.97 34.12 -11.00
N LEU A 242 -3.10 33.71 -11.91
CA LEU A 242 -1.97 32.84 -11.67
C LEU A 242 -0.68 33.65 -11.70
N ASN A 243 0.03 33.68 -10.57
CA ASN A 243 1.30 34.39 -10.42
C ASN A 243 2.44 33.65 -11.14
N ARG A 244 2.96 34.22 -12.24
CA ARG A 244 4.06 33.63 -13.02
C ARG A 244 5.45 34.08 -12.54
N GLY A 245 5.53 34.77 -11.40
CA GLY A 245 6.75 35.34 -10.87
C GLY A 245 7.08 36.69 -11.48
N VAL A 246 8.35 37.06 -11.46
CA VAL A 246 8.82 38.36 -11.94
C VAL A 246 9.31 38.23 -13.38
N ASN A 247 8.80 39.07 -14.28
CA ASN A 247 9.24 39.12 -15.68
C ASN A 247 10.61 39.81 -15.84
N GLU A 248 11.14 39.81 -17.06
CA GLU A 248 12.44 40.40 -17.41
C GLU A 248 12.57 41.90 -17.06
N LEU A 249 11.45 42.58 -16.84
CA LEU A 249 11.39 44.00 -16.45
C LEU A 249 11.31 44.21 -14.93
N GLY A 250 11.45 43.14 -14.12
CA GLY A 250 11.35 43.24 -12.66
C GLY A 250 9.92 43.44 -12.15
N LYS A 251 8.89 43.19 -12.97
CA LYS A 251 7.47 43.32 -12.58
C LYS A 251 6.82 41.94 -12.42
N MET A 252 5.88 41.82 -11.49
CA MET A 252 5.09 40.58 -11.34
C MET A 252 4.25 40.34 -12.60
N ASP A 253 4.40 39.16 -13.18
CA ASP A 253 3.66 38.66 -14.34
C ASP A 253 2.50 37.77 -13.88
N PHE A 254 1.38 37.86 -14.59
CA PHE A 254 0.18 37.13 -14.24
C PHE A 254 -0.50 36.56 -15.48
N MET A 255 -1.03 35.35 -15.34
CA MET A 255 -1.96 34.77 -16.31
C MET A 255 -3.36 34.84 -15.74
N GLU A 256 -4.29 35.35 -16.54
CA GLU A 256 -5.72 35.35 -16.22
C GLU A 256 -6.37 34.14 -16.89
N VAL A 257 -7.15 33.39 -16.13
CA VAL A 257 -7.87 32.21 -16.59
C VAL A 257 -9.34 32.40 -16.24
N GLY A 258 -10.18 32.56 -17.26
CA GLY A 258 -11.61 32.78 -17.12
C GLY A 258 -12.41 31.47 -17.00
N PHE A 259 -13.71 31.61 -17.19
CA PHE A 259 -14.67 30.50 -17.22
C PHE A 259 -15.39 30.51 -18.57
N THR A 260 -15.52 29.36 -19.20
CA THR A 260 -16.14 29.18 -20.53
C THR A 260 -17.66 29.35 -20.50
N ASP A 261 -18.27 29.24 -19.31
CA ASP A 261 -19.71 29.36 -19.05
C ASP A 261 -20.09 30.70 -18.39
N ASN A 262 -19.20 31.69 -18.41
CA ASN A 262 -19.39 32.97 -17.71
C ASN A 262 -19.67 32.81 -16.20
N GLN A 263 -19.00 31.86 -15.53
CA GLN A 263 -19.09 31.57 -14.09
C GLN A 263 -20.41 30.95 -13.61
N GLN A 264 -21.29 30.51 -14.51
CA GLN A 264 -22.58 29.96 -14.10
C GLN A 264 -22.42 28.76 -13.15
N ALA A 265 -21.67 27.72 -13.54
CA ALA A 265 -21.47 26.53 -12.72
C ALA A 265 -20.75 26.83 -11.40
N HIS A 266 -19.83 27.81 -11.42
CA HIS A 266 -19.11 28.26 -10.22
C HIS A 266 -20.05 28.93 -9.22
N GLN A 267 -20.88 29.87 -9.67
CA GLN A 267 -21.84 30.58 -8.82
C GLN A 267 -22.91 29.64 -8.27
N GLU A 268 -23.45 28.76 -9.12
CA GLU A 268 -24.42 27.74 -8.71
C GLU A 268 -23.82 26.81 -7.65
N PHE A 269 -22.58 26.33 -7.85
CA PHE A 269 -21.89 25.45 -6.91
C PHE A 269 -21.65 26.12 -5.55
N TRP A 270 -21.09 27.33 -5.53
CA TRP A 270 -20.76 28.06 -4.29
C TRP A 270 -21.96 28.77 -3.64
N SER A 271 -23.12 28.77 -4.27
CA SER A 271 -24.38 29.17 -3.62
C SER A 271 -24.79 28.20 -2.50
N VAL A 272 -24.35 26.95 -2.58
CA VAL A 272 -24.73 25.86 -1.66
C VAL A 272 -23.79 25.75 -0.45
N TYR A 273 -22.54 26.21 -0.55
CA TYR A 273 -21.52 26.02 0.49
C TYR A 273 -21.01 27.35 1.07
N GLU A 274 -20.82 27.39 2.39
CA GLU A 274 -20.29 28.55 3.08
C GLU A 274 -18.76 28.60 2.90
N ARG A 275 -18.27 29.66 2.26
CA ARG A 275 -16.84 29.89 2.07
C ARG A 275 -16.48 31.35 2.39
N PRO A 276 -15.29 31.61 2.98
CA PRO A 276 -14.29 30.61 3.37
C PRO A 276 -14.75 29.77 4.58
N PRO A 277 -14.20 28.56 4.79
CA PRO A 277 -14.49 27.77 5.99
C PRO A 277 -14.25 28.59 7.28
N GLN A 278 -14.93 28.23 8.37
CA GLN A 278 -14.67 28.86 9.66
C GLN A 278 -13.19 28.74 10.04
N LEU A 279 -12.64 29.76 10.71
CA LEU A 279 -11.21 29.84 11.03
C LEU A 279 -10.68 28.58 11.75
N GLU A 280 -11.49 27.99 12.64
CA GLU A 280 -11.15 26.75 13.35
C GLU A 280 -10.95 25.53 12.44
N PHE A 281 -11.60 25.49 11.27
CA PHE A 281 -11.46 24.41 10.30
C PHE A 281 -10.43 24.71 9.22
N GLN A 282 -10.18 25.98 8.89
CA GLN A 282 -9.23 26.37 7.84
C GLN A 282 -7.86 25.72 8.03
N ALA A 283 -7.33 25.78 9.26
CA ALA A 283 -6.03 25.19 9.56
C ALA A 283 -6.05 23.69 9.28
N SER A 284 -7.02 22.95 9.82
CA SER A 284 -7.16 21.49 9.65
C SER A 284 -7.30 21.04 8.20
N ILE A 285 -8.03 21.81 7.38
CA ILE A 285 -8.21 21.57 5.95
C ILE A 285 -6.89 21.78 5.20
N LEU A 286 -6.17 22.84 5.53
CA LEU A 286 -4.88 23.17 4.93
C LEU A 286 -3.80 22.12 5.25
N GLU A 287 -3.81 21.51 6.44
CA GLU A 287 -2.88 20.43 6.80
C GLU A 287 -3.08 19.20 5.90
N ARG A 288 -4.35 18.95 5.54
CA ARG A 288 -4.76 17.84 4.68
C ARG A 288 -4.93 18.23 3.21
N ARG A 289 -4.28 19.32 2.76
CA ARG A 289 -4.21 19.70 1.33
C ARG A 289 -3.74 18.52 0.46
N ASP A 290 -2.91 17.64 1.00
CA ASP A 290 -2.45 16.43 0.32
C ASP A 290 -3.61 15.52 -0.14
N LEU A 291 -4.75 15.51 0.57
CA LEU A 291 -5.94 14.77 0.16
C LEU A 291 -6.56 15.32 -1.14
N LEU A 292 -6.39 16.62 -1.42
CA LEU A 292 -6.92 17.28 -2.62
C LEU A 292 -6.09 16.96 -3.86
N VAL A 293 -4.82 16.58 -3.70
CA VAL A 293 -3.94 16.31 -4.84
C VAL A 293 -4.30 14.93 -5.44
N PRO A 294 -4.49 14.81 -6.77
CA PRO A 294 -4.74 13.51 -7.41
C PRO A 294 -3.69 12.46 -7.05
N SER A 295 -4.10 11.20 -6.90
CA SER A 295 -3.21 10.09 -6.51
C SER A 295 -2.04 9.92 -7.48
N ASP A 296 -2.26 10.11 -8.78
CA ASP A 296 -1.20 10.04 -9.80
C ASP A 296 -0.18 11.18 -9.70
N VAL A 297 -0.57 12.35 -9.18
CA VAL A 297 0.33 13.47 -8.90
C VAL A 297 1.10 13.20 -7.61
N ARG A 298 0.45 12.69 -6.56
CA ARG A 298 1.10 12.27 -5.31
C ARG A 298 2.11 11.15 -5.54
N GLU A 299 1.76 10.13 -6.33
CA GLU A 299 2.66 9.02 -6.70
C GLU A 299 3.85 9.46 -7.58
N ARG A 300 3.70 10.56 -8.34
CA ARG A 300 4.79 11.16 -9.12
C ARG A 300 5.68 12.06 -8.27
N LYS A 301 5.12 12.85 -7.35
CA LYS A 301 5.87 13.65 -6.37
C LYS A 301 6.55 12.77 -5.30
N GLY A 302 5.99 11.59 -5.02
CA GLY A 302 6.56 10.59 -4.12
C GLY A 302 6.45 10.92 -2.62
N ALA A 303 5.78 12.00 -2.23
CA ALA A 303 5.64 12.41 -0.84
C ALA A 303 4.48 11.65 -0.16
N TYR A 304 4.77 10.99 0.97
CA TYR A 304 3.74 10.40 1.83
C TYR A 304 3.45 11.34 3.00
N PHE A 305 2.16 11.55 3.30
CA PHE A 305 1.77 12.28 4.49
C PHE A 305 2.17 11.47 5.73
N THR A 306 2.90 12.09 6.67
CA THR A 306 3.28 11.44 7.93
C THR A 306 2.13 11.56 8.95
N PRO A 307 1.48 10.46 9.33
CA PRO A 307 0.43 10.46 10.35
C PRO A 307 0.92 10.99 11.69
N LYS A 308 0.02 11.65 12.43
CA LYS A 308 0.32 12.24 13.75
C LYS A 308 0.98 11.26 14.73
N ILE A 309 0.49 10.02 14.80
CA ILE A 309 1.06 8.97 15.67
C ILE A 309 2.56 8.75 15.40
N TRP A 310 2.97 8.78 14.12
CA TRP A 310 4.36 8.61 13.74
C TRP A 310 5.20 9.87 13.95
N VAL A 311 4.61 11.06 13.79
CA VAL A 311 5.25 12.34 14.15
C VAL A 311 5.59 12.39 15.64
N GLU A 312 4.63 12.03 16.50
CA GLU A 312 4.82 12.00 17.95
C GLU A 312 5.88 10.96 18.33
N LYS A 313 5.83 9.77 17.72
CA LYS A 313 6.81 8.71 17.95
C LYS A 313 8.21 9.07 17.48
N SER A 314 8.38 9.77 16.35
CA SER A 314 9.69 10.23 15.90
C SER A 314 10.28 11.30 16.81
N GLN A 315 9.47 12.18 17.41
CA GLN A 315 9.93 13.16 18.39
C GLN A 315 10.32 12.50 19.72
N GLU A 316 9.60 11.47 20.17
CA GLU A 316 10.01 10.61 21.30
C GLU A 316 11.40 10.01 21.04
N TYR A 317 11.65 9.52 19.83
CA TYR A 317 12.92 8.94 19.43
C TYR A 317 14.05 9.96 19.26
N LEU A 318 13.75 11.19 18.85
CA LEU A 318 14.71 12.31 18.89
C LEU A 318 15.13 12.60 20.33
N ALA A 319 14.18 12.66 21.26
CA ALA A 319 14.47 12.86 22.68
C ALA A 319 15.26 11.69 23.29
N LYS A 320 14.97 10.45 22.87
CA LYS A 320 15.74 9.27 23.27
C LYS A 320 17.19 9.33 22.77
N ALA A 321 17.40 9.78 21.53
CA ALA A 321 18.72 9.85 20.91
C ALA A 321 19.58 11.02 21.41
N LEU A 322 18.97 12.18 21.66
CA LEU A 322 19.67 13.46 21.86
C LEU A 322 19.43 14.11 23.23
N GLY A 323 18.52 13.56 24.04
CA GLY A 323 18.10 14.13 25.32
C GLY A 323 16.77 14.90 25.24
N GLN A 324 16.13 15.11 26.38
CA GLN A 324 14.80 15.75 26.46
C GLN A 324 14.80 17.21 25.98
N ASP A 325 15.92 17.91 26.17
CA ASP A 325 16.06 19.33 25.85
C ASP A 325 16.58 19.58 24.41
N TYR A 326 16.54 18.58 23.53
CA TYR A 326 17.10 18.68 22.17
C TYR A 326 16.55 19.87 21.35
N GLN A 327 15.32 20.34 21.63
CA GLN A 327 14.75 21.50 20.94
C GLN A 327 15.39 22.84 21.34
N GLU A 328 16.07 22.91 22.48
CA GLU A 328 16.87 24.05 22.90
C GLU A 328 18.31 23.94 22.36
N ASP A 329 18.87 22.73 22.40
CA ASP A 329 20.27 22.50 22.04
C ASP A 329 20.53 22.44 20.52
N TYR A 330 19.50 22.10 19.73
CA TYR A 330 19.62 21.87 18.30
C TYR A 330 18.70 22.76 17.47
N ILE A 331 19.21 23.12 16.29
CA ILE A 331 18.42 23.68 15.19
C ILE A 331 17.81 22.50 14.42
N ILE A 332 16.52 22.59 14.09
CA ILE A 332 15.80 21.56 13.35
C ILE A 332 15.39 22.12 12.00
N TRP A 333 15.77 21.43 10.93
CA TRP A 333 15.36 21.76 9.58
C TRP A 333 14.63 20.59 8.93
N ASP A 334 13.35 20.80 8.64
CA ASP A 334 12.59 19.94 7.75
C ASP A 334 12.79 20.41 6.30
N CYS A 335 13.68 19.72 5.58
CA CYS A 335 14.08 20.13 4.25
C CYS A 335 13.18 19.61 3.10
N ALA A 336 12.13 18.86 3.44
CA ALA A 336 11.08 18.43 2.51
C ALA A 336 9.70 18.45 3.20
N GLY A 337 9.38 19.57 3.85
CA GLY A 337 8.34 19.60 4.86
C GLY A 337 6.89 19.53 4.38
N GLY A 338 6.62 19.67 3.07
CA GLY A 338 5.26 19.64 2.53
C GLY A 338 4.36 20.62 3.27
N THR A 339 3.26 20.13 3.87
CA THR A 339 2.32 20.91 4.69
C THR A 339 2.74 21.09 6.17
N GLY A 340 3.97 20.68 6.52
CA GLY A 340 4.58 20.93 7.82
C GLY A 340 4.14 19.96 8.92
N ASN A 341 3.91 18.69 8.61
CA ASN A 341 3.43 17.73 9.61
C ASN A 341 4.50 17.34 10.64
N LEU A 342 5.76 17.13 10.22
CA LEU A 342 6.83 16.69 11.12
C LEU A 342 7.13 17.69 12.23
N ILE A 343 7.01 18.98 11.93
CA ILE A 343 7.28 20.08 12.87
C ILE A 343 6.15 20.31 13.89
N ARG A 344 5.01 19.62 13.77
CA ARG A 344 3.89 19.76 14.72
C ARG A 344 4.26 19.16 16.07
N GLY A 345 4.00 19.88 17.14
CA GLY A 345 4.38 19.48 18.50
C GLY A 345 5.75 20.01 18.94
N LEU A 346 6.56 20.51 18.00
CA LEU A 346 7.78 21.25 18.33
C LEU A 346 7.40 22.67 18.80
N TRP A 347 8.11 23.17 19.81
CA TRP A 347 7.73 24.39 20.54
C TRP A 347 8.72 25.54 20.37
N ASN A 348 10.01 25.26 20.15
CA ASN A 348 11.02 26.30 20.04
C ASN A 348 11.09 26.89 18.63
N LYS A 349 10.15 27.81 18.32
CA LYS A 349 10.03 28.41 16.98
C LYS A 349 11.31 29.06 16.44
N ALA A 350 12.24 29.50 17.29
CA ALA A 350 13.49 30.15 16.86
C ALA A 350 14.50 29.16 16.26
N ASN A 351 14.36 27.87 16.59
CA ASN A 351 15.25 26.81 16.13
C ASN A 351 14.65 26.00 14.96
N LEU A 352 13.47 26.36 14.45
CA LEU A 352 12.77 25.58 13.42
C LEU A 352 12.82 26.23 12.04
N TYR A 353 13.34 25.48 11.07
CA TYR A 353 13.33 25.80 9.64
C TYR A 353 12.48 24.79 8.87
N LEU A 354 11.74 25.27 7.88
CA LEU A 354 10.99 24.42 6.98
C LEU A 354 11.20 24.87 5.54
N SER A 355 11.55 23.93 4.67
CA SER A 355 11.56 24.14 3.24
C SER A 355 10.78 23.07 2.48
N THR A 356 10.17 23.48 1.38
CA THR A 356 9.45 22.58 0.47
C THR A 356 9.58 23.09 -0.97
N LEU A 357 9.37 22.19 -1.93
CA LEU A 357 9.41 22.52 -3.35
C LEU A 357 8.19 23.33 -3.80
N ASP A 358 7.04 23.11 -3.16
CA ASP A 358 5.74 23.66 -3.56
C ASP A 358 5.52 25.06 -2.98
N HIS A 359 5.35 26.06 -3.86
CA HIS A 359 5.15 27.46 -3.43
C HIS A 359 3.88 27.64 -2.59
N ASN A 360 2.80 26.94 -2.93
CA ASN A 360 1.54 27.08 -2.19
C ASN A 360 1.67 26.53 -0.78
N ASP A 361 2.41 25.42 -0.59
CA ASP A 361 2.74 24.93 0.75
C ASP A 361 3.51 25.99 1.57
N VAL A 362 4.48 26.69 0.98
CA VAL A 362 5.21 27.79 1.65
C VAL A 362 4.25 28.91 2.04
N ALA A 363 3.38 29.35 1.13
CA ALA A 363 2.41 30.41 1.40
C ALA A 363 1.43 30.03 2.53
N ILE A 364 0.94 28.79 2.52
CA ILE A 364 0.05 28.23 3.54
C ILE A 364 0.74 28.17 4.89
N ILE A 365 1.97 27.64 4.97
CA ILE A 365 2.70 27.52 6.24
C ILE A 365 3.03 28.90 6.81
N LYS A 366 3.35 29.88 5.96
CA LYS A 366 3.54 31.28 6.40
C LYS A 366 2.27 31.88 6.96
N ASP A 367 1.11 31.62 6.35
CA ASP A 367 -0.18 32.06 6.87
C ASP A 367 -0.52 31.39 8.21
N LEU A 368 -0.29 30.07 8.34
CA LEU A 368 -0.47 29.35 9.60
C LEU A 368 0.48 29.85 10.70
N ALA A 369 1.73 30.17 10.36
CA ALA A 369 2.70 30.73 11.29
C ALA A 369 2.31 32.14 11.75
N SER A 370 1.85 33.01 10.83
CA SER A 370 1.43 34.38 11.17
C SER A 370 0.20 34.39 12.10
N LYS A 371 -0.69 33.41 11.92
CA LYS A 371 -1.86 33.17 12.78
C LYS A 371 -1.52 32.34 14.03
N ASN A 372 -0.24 32.06 14.31
CA ASN A 372 0.24 31.28 15.47
C ASN A 372 -0.36 29.86 15.59
N HIS A 373 -0.83 29.29 14.48
CA HIS A 373 -1.31 27.89 14.41
C HIS A 373 -0.14 26.90 14.30
N LEU A 374 0.98 27.33 13.71
CA LEU A 374 2.25 26.61 13.74
C LEU A 374 3.29 27.45 14.48
N LYS A 375 4.07 26.79 15.36
CA LYS A 375 5.16 27.43 16.10
C LYS A 375 6.40 27.62 15.22
N LEU A 376 6.28 28.42 14.17
CA LEU A 376 7.37 28.77 13.26
C LEU A 376 7.50 30.29 13.09
N LEU A 377 8.68 30.76 12.71
CA LEU A 377 8.85 32.13 12.23
C LEU A 377 8.66 32.18 10.71
N GLU A 378 7.94 33.20 10.22
CA GLU A 378 7.62 33.35 8.79
C GLU A 378 8.88 33.34 7.89
N ASN A 379 9.97 33.95 8.34
CA ASN A 379 11.24 34.02 7.60
C ASN A 379 12.05 32.71 7.61
N GLN A 380 11.62 31.71 8.38
CA GLN A 380 12.23 30.37 8.40
C GLN A 380 11.43 29.36 7.54
N VAL A 381 10.37 29.82 6.87
CA VAL A 381 9.63 29.08 5.84
C VAL A 381 10.07 29.57 4.47
N PHE A 382 10.59 28.70 3.62
CA PHE A 382 11.11 29.09 2.31
C PHE A 382 10.97 27.99 1.25
N GLN A 383 10.88 28.40 -0.02
CA GLN A 383 10.85 27.46 -1.14
C GLN A 383 12.29 27.05 -1.47
N PHE A 384 12.56 25.75 -1.52
CA PHE A 384 13.90 25.23 -1.82
C PHE A 384 13.83 23.86 -2.49
N ASP A 385 14.48 23.72 -3.64
CA ASP A 385 14.68 22.42 -4.29
C ASP A 385 15.92 21.72 -3.70
N PHE A 386 15.71 20.88 -2.68
CA PHE A 386 16.79 20.21 -1.97
C PHE A 386 17.65 19.29 -2.84
N LEU A 387 17.29 18.96 -4.08
CA LEU A 387 18.14 18.17 -4.97
C LEU A 387 18.82 19.01 -6.07
N ASN A 388 18.49 20.29 -6.21
CA ASN A 388 19.00 21.13 -7.31
C ASN A 388 19.58 22.46 -6.85
N ASP A 389 18.95 23.13 -5.88
CA ASP A 389 19.34 24.46 -5.44
C ASP A 389 20.63 24.43 -4.61
N ASP A 390 21.42 25.50 -4.70
CA ASP A 390 22.65 25.70 -3.92
C ASP A 390 22.31 26.19 -2.50
N PHE A 391 22.91 25.58 -1.48
CA PHE A 391 22.72 25.94 -0.07
C PHE A 391 23.16 27.38 0.25
N PHE A 392 24.01 27.99 -0.56
CA PHE A 392 24.48 29.37 -0.37
C PHE A 392 23.89 30.38 -1.37
N SER A 393 22.80 30.00 -2.06
CA SER A 393 22.04 30.91 -2.91
C SER A 393 21.10 31.82 -2.11
N ASP A 394 20.57 32.85 -2.75
CA ASP A 394 19.60 33.78 -2.16
C ASP A 394 18.25 33.13 -1.78
N LYS A 395 18.00 31.90 -2.24
CA LYS A 395 16.80 31.12 -1.85
C LYS A 395 16.89 30.61 -0.41
N MET A 396 18.09 30.43 0.13
CA MET A 396 18.32 29.94 1.49
C MET A 396 18.33 31.12 2.48
N PRO A 397 17.60 31.06 3.61
CA PRO A 397 17.66 32.12 4.63
C PRO A 397 19.10 32.34 5.13
N LYS A 398 19.51 33.61 5.25
CA LYS A 398 20.87 33.97 5.66
C LYS A 398 21.28 33.34 7.00
N SER A 399 20.35 33.28 7.97
CA SER A 399 20.58 32.64 9.26
C SER A 399 20.91 31.15 9.13
N LEU A 400 20.20 30.43 8.25
CA LEU A 400 20.50 29.03 7.98
C LEU A 400 21.82 28.88 7.22
N GLN A 401 22.12 29.75 6.25
CA GLN A 401 23.43 29.74 5.58
C GLN A 401 24.59 29.90 6.57
N GLU A 402 24.47 30.76 7.58
CA GLU A 402 25.47 30.94 8.63
C GLU A 402 25.66 29.68 9.47
N ILE A 403 24.58 28.97 9.80
CA ILE A 403 24.62 27.68 10.48
C ILE A 403 25.34 26.64 9.60
N LEU A 404 25.03 26.61 8.30
CA LEU A 404 25.64 25.65 7.37
C LEU A 404 27.13 25.91 7.14
N LYS A 405 27.60 27.17 7.18
CA LYS A 405 29.03 27.52 7.01
C LYS A 405 29.91 27.16 8.21
N ASP A 406 29.33 27.14 9.40
CA ASP A 406 30.02 26.91 10.67
C ASP A 406 29.95 25.42 11.05
N GLU A 407 31.10 24.76 11.17
CA GLU A 407 31.17 23.32 11.46
C GLU A 407 30.57 22.97 12.83
N GLU A 408 30.79 23.80 13.85
CA GLU A 408 30.29 23.55 15.21
C GLU A 408 28.78 23.78 15.30
N LYS A 409 28.25 24.80 14.61
CA LYS A 409 26.80 24.99 14.50
C LYS A 409 26.14 23.88 13.70
N ARG A 410 26.80 23.38 12.64
CA ARG A 410 26.30 22.27 11.83
C ARG A 410 26.22 20.96 12.62
N LYS A 411 27.10 20.74 13.60
CA LYS A 411 27.00 19.60 14.55
C LYS A 411 25.73 19.65 15.41
N ARG A 412 25.15 20.84 15.57
CA ARG A 412 23.87 21.06 16.26
C ARG A 412 22.68 21.23 15.30
N LEU A 413 22.82 20.80 14.05
CA LEU A 413 21.72 20.77 13.08
C LEU A 413 21.12 19.36 13.04
N ILE A 414 19.80 19.28 13.17
CA ILE A 414 18.99 18.10 12.89
C ILE A 414 18.31 18.31 11.53
N ILE A 415 18.66 17.49 10.55
CA ILE A 415 17.86 17.34 9.34
C ILE A 415 16.74 16.35 9.65
N TYR A 416 15.51 16.84 9.82
CA TYR A 416 14.35 16.06 10.20
C TYR A 416 13.41 15.87 9.01
N ILE A 417 13.41 14.69 8.38
CA ILE A 417 12.87 14.56 7.02
C ILE A 417 12.02 13.30 6.81
N ASN A 418 10.94 13.45 6.03
CA ASN A 418 10.26 12.35 5.34
C ASN A 418 10.40 12.57 3.82
N PRO A 419 11.49 12.08 3.19
CA PRO A 419 11.81 12.37 1.81
C PRO A 419 10.85 11.66 0.86
N PRO A 420 10.72 12.12 -0.40
CA PRO A 420 9.91 11.42 -1.38
C PRO A 420 10.46 10.01 -1.72
N TYR A 421 9.56 9.05 -1.92
CA TYR A 421 9.85 7.61 -2.11
C TYR A 421 9.78 7.14 -3.57
N ALA A 422 9.69 8.06 -4.53
CA ALA A 422 9.57 7.70 -5.94
C ALA A 422 10.83 6.95 -6.42
N GLU A 423 10.58 5.85 -7.13
CA GLU A 423 11.59 4.99 -7.75
C GLU A 423 11.47 5.10 -9.29
N ALA A 424 12.58 5.09 -10.01
CA ALA A 424 12.57 5.16 -11.48
C ALA A 424 11.98 3.91 -12.18
N GLY A 425 11.80 2.80 -11.45
CA GLY A 425 11.27 1.53 -11.93
C GLY A 425 9.73 1.44 -11.85
N ASN A 426 9.08 0.82 -12.84
CA ASN A 426 7.63 0.58 -12.84
C ASN A 426 7.32 -0.94 -12.73
N LYS A 427 6.66 -1.37 -11.65
CA LYS A 427 6.13 -2.74 -11.50
C LYS A 427 5.02 -3.05 -12.52
N ALA A 428 4.23 -2.06 -12.96
CA ALA A 428 3.17 -2.25 -13.96
C ALA A 428 3.71 -2.59 -15.36
N LYS A 429 5.00 -2.33 -15.62
CA LYS A 429 5.65 -2.78 -16.86
C LYS A 429 6.05 -4.27 -16.80
N MET A 430 6.31 -4.81 -15.60
CA MET A 430 6.56 -6.25 -15.43
C MET A 430 5.32 -7.11 -15.72
N SER A 431 4.13 -6.52 -15.64
CA SER A 431 2.85 -7.10 -16.07
C SER A 431 2.39 -6.71 -17.47
N GLY A 432 3.17 -5.90 -18.21
CA GLY A 432 2.85 -5.47 -19.58
C GLY A 432 1.79 -4.37 -19.70
N THR A 433 1.45 -3.66 -18.62
CA THR A 433 0.28 -2.77 -18.54
C THR A 433 0.62 -1.30 -18.25
N GLY A 434 1.87 -0.85 -18.34
CA GLY A 434 2.21 0.55 -18.01
C GLY A 434 3.46 1.12 -18.67
N GLU A 435 3.46 2.44 -18.89
CA GLU A 435 4.61 3.23 -19.34
C GLU A 435 5.60 3.49 -18.18
N HIS A 436 6.86 3.85 -18.47
CA HIS A 436 7.80 4.23 -17.42
C HIS A 436 7.25 5.42 -16.62
N LYS A 437 7.41 5.41 -15.28
CA LYS A 437 7.32 6.66 -14.51
C LYS A 437 8.33 7.63 -15.16
N ALA A 438 7.89 8.84 -15.49
CA ALA A 438 8.79 9.89 -15.99
C ALA A 438 10.03 9.94 -15.08
N LYS A 439 11.21 10.25 -15.64
CA LYS A 439 12.55 10.15 -15.03
C LYS A 439 12.77 11.06 -13.80
N VAL A 440 11.83 11.19 -12.87
CA VAL A 440 11.85 12.10 -11.71
C VAL A 440 13.12 11.89 -10.88
N ALA A 441 13.51 10.65 -10.63
CA ALA A 441 14.73 10.35 -9.86
C ALA A 441 16.05 10.58 -10.64
N ARG A 442 16.03 10.70 -11.98
CA ARG A 442 17.27 10.82 -12.77
C ARG A 442 17.53 12.22 -13.33
N ASN A 443 16.59 13.14 -13.17
CA ASN A 443 16.65 14.48 -13.74
C ASN A 443 16.91 15.54 -12.66
N ASN A 444 17.96 15.39 -11.85
CA ASN A 444 18.35 16.37 -10.85
C ASN A 444 19.88 16.41 -10.65
N LYS A 445 20.38 17.50 -10.06
CA LYS A 445 21.82 17.77 -9.87
C LYS A 445 22.50 16.74 -8.96
N VAL A 446 21.85 16.33 -7.88
CA VAL A 446 22.38 15.34 -6.92
C VAL A 446 22.56 13.96 -7.57
N TYR A 447 21.60 13.53 -8.40
CA TYR A 447 21.73 12.30 -9.19
C TYR A 447 22.97 12.35 -10.07
N GLU A 448 23.12 13.41 -10.89
CA GLU A 448 24.27 13.51 -11.79
C GLU A 448 25.61 13.56 -11.03
N THR A 449 25.63 14.21 -9.87
CA THR A 449 26.83 14.36 -9.04
C THR A 449 27.23 13.06 -8.33
N TYR A 450 26.27 12.29 -7.80
CA TYR A 450 26.55 11.16 -6.90
C TYR A 450 26.11 9.78 -7.41
N LYS A 451 25.59 9.65 -8.63
CA LYS A 451 25.13 8.35 -9.20
C LYS A 451 26.14 7.21 -9.07
N ASP A 452 27.44 7.50 -9.22
CA ASP A 452 28.49 6.49 -9.13
C ASP A 452 28.72 5.99 -7.70
N LEU A 453 28.57 6.89 -6.72
CA LEU A 453 28.63 6.58 -5.29
C LEU A 453 27.37 5.84 -4.81
N LEU A 454 26.21 6.19 -5.39
CA LEU A 454 24.91 5.61 -5.06
C LEU A 454 24.70 4.23 -5.70
N GLY A 455 25.32 3.96 -6.86
CA GLY A 455 25.08 2.74 -7.63
C GLY A 455 23.61 2.60 -8.06
N SER A 456 23.04 1.40 -7.91
CA SER A 456 21.61 1.18 -8.22
C SER A 456 20.68 2.01 -7.32
N GLY A 457 21.13 2.36 -6.11
CA GLY A 457 20.42 3.25 -5.18
C GLY A 457 20.18 4.65 -5.74
N ALA A 458 20.89 5.07 -6.80
CA ALA A 458 20.66 6.36 -7.46
C ALA A 458 19.25 6.47 -8.06
N ASN A 459 18.55 5.36 -8.27
CA ASN A 459 17.17 5.36 -8.76
C ASN A 459 16.12 5.69 -7.69
N GLU A 460 16.53 5.92 -6.45
CA GLU A 460 15.67 6.23 -5.30
C GLU A 460 15.90 7.65 -4.83
N LEU A 461 14.85 8.47 -4.79
CA LEU A 461 14.97 9.87 -4.34
C LEU A 461 15.46 9.97 -2.90
N PHE A 462 14.91 9.21 -1.95
CA PHE A 462 15.35 9.26 -0.56
C PHE A 462 16.86 9.01 -0.39
N ALA A 463 17.44 8.13 -1.21
CA ALA A 463 18.87 7.83 -1.17
C ALA A 463 19.72 9.01 -1.66
N GLN A 464 19.23 9.77 -2.63
CA GLN A 464 19.86 11.00 -3.11
C GLN A 464 19.82 12.10 -2.04
N PHE A 465 18.68 12.28 -1.36
CA PHE A 465 18.58 13.17 -0.19
C PHE A 465 19.62 12.80 0.87
N PHE A 466 19.69 11.53 1.25
CA PHE A 466 20.64 11.06 2.28
C PHE A 466 22.09 11.28 1.86
N MET A 467 22.43 11.00 0.60
CA MET A 467 23.79 11.22 0.09
C MET A 467 24.15 12.71 0.07
N ARG A 468 23.23 13.60 -0.32
CA ARG A 468 23.46 15.05 -0.28
C ARG A 468 23.68 15.52 1.16
N ILE A 469 22.82 15.11 2.10
CA ILE A 469 22.96 15.43 3.53
C ILE A 469 24.33 14.96 4.02
N TYR A 470 24.70 13.70 3.76
CA TYR A 470 25.95 13.11 4.23
C TYR A 470 27.20 13.77 3.61
N LYS A 471 27.17 14.12 2.31
CA LYS A 471 28.33 14.68 1.61
C LYS A 471 28.50 16.18 1.79
N GLU A 472 27.42 16.94 1.84
CA GLU A 472 27.46 18.40 1.83
C GLU A 472 27.17 18.99 3.22
N LEU A 473 26.44 18.27 4.09
CA LEU A 473 26.09 18.70 5.44
C LEU A 473 26.76 17.84 6.53
N ASN A 474 27.89 17.22 6.22
CA ASN A 474 28.66 16.36 7.13
C ASN A 474 28.82 16.98 8.52
N GLY A 475 28.52 16.19 9.55
CA GLY A 475 28.55 16.59 10.96
C GLY A 475 27.16 16.77 11.58
N CYS A 476 26.11 16.91 10.79
CA CYS A 476 24.74 17.05 11.30
C CYS A 476 24.15 15.73 11.82
N ILE A 477 23.05 15.82 12.57
CA ILE A 477 22.17 14.69 12.87
C ILE A 477 21.15 14.57 11.73
N MET A 478 21.00 13.37 11.17
CA MET A 478 19.97 13.05 10.19
C MET A 478 18.92 12.16 10.85
N ALA A 479 17.70 12.67 10.99
CA ALA A 479 16.56 11.96 11.53
C ALA A 479 15.50 11.78 10.43
N SER A 480 15.31 10.55 9.95
CA SER A 480 14.57 10.35 8.70
C SER A 480 13.61 9.17 8.70
N PHE A 481 12.43 9.40 8.15
CA PHE A 481 11.56 8.32 7.66
C PHE A 481 12.08 7.81 6.32
N SER A 482 12.16 6.50 6.10
CA SER A 482 12.53 5.93 4.80
C SER A 482 12.21 4.45 4.67
N LYS A 483 12.27 3.93 3.42
CA LYS A 483 12.33 2.48 3.17
C LYS A 483 13.66 1.96 3.70
N LEU A 484 13.66 0.81 4.37
CA LEU A 484 14.86 0.24 5.00
C LEU A 484 15.86 -0.42 4.04
N LYS A 485 15.56 -0.49 2.74
CA LYS A 485 16.38 -1.20 1.74
C LYS A 485 17.83 -0.69 1.62
N TYR A 486 18.11 0.55 2.03
CA TYR A 486 19.48 1.05 2.03
C TYR A 486 20.39 0.32 3.04
N LEU A 487 19.81 -0.29 4.07
CA LEU A 487 20.54 -0.99 5.13
C LEU A 487 21.04 -2.38 4.72
N ASN A 488 20.24 -3.15 3.97
CA ASN A 488 20.56 -4.56 3.70
C ASN A 488 20.41 -4.99 2.23
N SER A 489 19.75 -4.22 1.35
CA SER A 489 19.59 -4.63 -0.05
C SER A 489 20.92 -4.67 -0.78
N SER A 490 21.09 -5.67 -1.66
CA SER A 490 22.23 -5.78 -2.57
C SER A 490 22.37 -4.59 -3.52
N HIS A 491 21.26 -3.94 -3.92
CA HIS A 491 21.27 -2.74 -4.77
C HIS A 491 21.90 -1.50 -4.11
N PHE A 492 22.05 -1.52 -2.79
CA PHE A 492 22.59 -0.42 -1.99
C PHE A 492 24.00 -0.67 -1.47
N LYS A 493 24.71 -1.70 -1.98
CA LYS A 493 26.08 -2.01 -1.56
C LYS A 493 27.02 -0.80 -1.70
N LYS A 494 27.03 -0.15 -2.89
CA LYS A 494 27.82 1.08 -3.13
C LYS A 494 27.44 2.23 -2.20
N PHE A 495 26.14 2.45 -1.98
CA PHE A 495 25.66 3.45 -1.02
C PHE A 495 26.29 3.20 0.37
N ARG A 496 26.26 1.97 0.87
CA ARG A 496 26.81 1.60 2.19
C ARG A 496 28.33 1.62 2.26
N GLU A 497 29.04 1.52 1.14
CA GLU A 497 30.49 1.75 1.09
C GLU A 497 30.84 3.20 1.41
N VAL A 498 29.93 4.14 1.09
CA VAL A 498 30.12 5.58 1.29
C VAL A 498 29.45 6.11 2.56
N PHE A 499 28.18 5.78 2.78
CA PHE A 499 27.38 6.24 3.91
C PHE A 499 27.76 5.44 5.17
N LYS A 500 28.58 6.05 6.03
CA LYS A 500 29.13 5.46 7.28
C LYS A 500 28.68 6.21 8.53
N ALA A 501 27.49 6.82 8.47
CA ALA A 501 26.90 7.50 9.62
C ALA A 501 26.68 6.53 10.80
N LYS A 502 26.84 7.04 12.02
CA LYS A 502 26.62 6.26 13.24
C LYS A 502 25.13 6.22 13.56
N PHE A 503 24.57 5.02 13.67
CA PHE A 503 23.20 4.84 14.13
C PHE A 503 23.09 5.23 15.61
N LEU A 504 22.06 6.03 15.95
CA LEU A 504 21.78 6.43 17.32
C LEU A 504 20.56 5.69 17.86
N GLU A 505 19.40 5.86 17.23
CA GLU A 505 18.12 5.27 17.64
C GLU A 505 17.19 5.12 16.43
N GLY A 506 16.16 4.28 16.54
CA GLY A 506 15.12 4.19 15.50
C GLY A 506 14.10 3.08 15.71
N PHE A 507 13.01 3.15 14.96
CA PHE A 507 11.93 2.18 14.97
C PHE A 507 11.42 1.88 13.55
N MET A 508 10.63 0.81 13.40
CA MET A 508 9.98 0.45 12.15
C MET A 508 8.48 0.16 12.30
N VAL A 509 7.72 0.50 11.26
CA VAL A 509 6.26 0.38 11.17
C VAL A 509 5.85 -0.16 9.80
N PRO A 510 4.65 -0.76 9.67
CA PRO A 510 4.13 -1.17 8.37
C PRO A 510 3.85 0.07 7.51
N ALA A 511 4.21 0.02 6.22
CA ALA A 511 4.07 1.16 5.33
C ALA A 511 2.60 1.57 5.10
N ASP A 512 1.66 0.64 5.17
CA ASP A 512 0.22 0.89 5.05
C ASP A 512 -0.41 1.62 6.25
N SER A 513 0.39 1.94 7.27
CA SER A 513 0.02 2.89 8.31
C SER A 513 0.16 4.35 7.88
N PHE A 514 0.84 4.63 6.76
CA PHE A 514 0.92 5.97 6.17
C PHE A 514 -0.23 6.18 5.19
N ASP A 515 -0.78 7.40 5.19
CA ASP A 515 -1.92 7.75 4.34
C ASP A 515 -1.60 7.48 2.86
N ASN A 516 -2.51 6.77 2.18
CA ASN A 516 -2.45 6.43 0.75
C ASN A 516 -1.31 5.46 0.36
N VAL A 517 -0.76 4.71 1.31
CA VAL A 517 0.17 3.61 1.04
C VAL A 517 -0.56 2.27 1.15
N THR A 518 -0.52 1.46 0.09
CA THR A 518 -1.13 0.11 0.08
C THR A 518 -0.09 -1.01 0.08
N GLY A 519 1.20 -0.67 0.03
CA GLY A 519 2.29 -1.63 -0.07
C GLY A 519 2.62 -2.31 1.26
N GLN A 520 2.96 -3.59 1.18
CA GLN A 520 3.36 -4.41 2.33
C GLN A 520 4.89 -4.44 2.48
N PHE A 521 5.45 -3.37 3.05
CA PHE A 521 6.88 -3.23 3.32
C PHE A 521 7.08 -2.38 4.59
N PRO A 522 8.28 -2.33 5.19
CA PRO A 522 8.51 -1.52 6.37
C PRO A 522 8.94 -0.10 6.00
N ILE A 523 8.44 0.89 6.73
CA ILE A 523 9.01 2.23 6.82
C ILE A 523 9.68 2.34 8.19
N GLY A 524 10.89 2.87 8.26
CA GLY A 524 11.54 3.15 9.53
C GLY A 524 11.82 4.63 9.72
N PHE A 525 11.77 5.07 10.97
CA PHE A 525 12.34 6.34 11.43
C PHE A 525 13.69 6.05 12.08
N LEU A 526 14.77 6.61 11.54
CA LEU A 526 16.12 6.35 12.01
C LEU A 526 16.88 7.65 12.23
N VAL A 527 17.58 7.72 13.36
CA VAL A 527 18.42 8.84 13.76
C VAL A 527 19.89 8.45 13.58
N TRP A 528 20.61 9.26 12.80
CA TRP A 528 21.99 9.05 12.43
C TRP A 528 22.84 10.26 12.79
N ASP A 529 24.00 10.03 13.39
CA ASP A 529 25.06 11.02 13.46
C ASP A 529 25.93 10.90 12.19
N THR A 530 25.94 11.94 11.37
CA THR A 530 26.68 11.94 10.10
C THR A 530 28.14 12.32 10.26
N ALA A 531 28.56 12.82 11.44
CA ALA A 531 29.95 13.15 11.70
C ALA A 531 30.83 11.94 11.40
N THR A 532 31.80 12.10 10.51
CA THR A 532 32.67 11.00 10.06
C THR A 532 33.56 10.53 11.23
N PRO A 533 33.37 9.35 11.83
CA PRO A 533 34.28 8.86 12.86
C PRO A 533 35.49 8.15 12.21
N PRO A 534 36.68 8.10 12.86
CA PRO A 534 37.80 7.25 12.44
C PRO A 534 37.36 5.77 12.36
N PRO A 535 38.06 4.88 11.63
CA PRO A 535 37.47 3.69 11.00
C PRO A 535 36.88 2.71 12.03
N LEU A 536 35.62 2.93 12.39
CA LEU A 536 34.80 1.93 13.06
C LEU A 536 34.37 0.93 11.99
N LYS A 537 34.48 -0.36 12.32
CA LYS A 537 33.88 -1.41 11.49
C LYS A 537 32.42 -1.02 11.22
N PRO A 538 31.92 -1.19 9.98
CA PRO A 538 30.51 -0.93 9.69
C PRO A 538 29.64 -1.66 10.71
N THR A 539 28.65 -0.96 11.27
CA THR A 539 27.63 -1.61 12.11
C THR A 539 26.87 -2.60 11.22
N ASN A 540 27.12 -3.89 11.41
CA ASN A 540 26.56 -4.96 10.57
C ASN A 540 25.16 -5.40 11.03
N ALA A 541 24.68 -4.90 12.17
CA ALA A 541 23.38 -5.22 12.72
C ALA A 541 22.75 -4.00 13.40
N PHE A 542 21.50 -3.69 13.06
CA PHE A 542 20.70 -2.65 13.71
C PHE A 542 19.53 -3.31 14.42
N ASN A 543 19.32 -3.01 15.70
CA ASN A 543 18.14 -3.48 16.42
C ASN A 543 17.11 -2.34 16.41
N LEU A 544 15.93 -2.60 15.84
CA LEU A 544 14.83 -1.65 15.77
C LEU A 544 13.63 -2.16 16.57
N GLU A 545 12.99 -1.27 17.33
CA GLU A 545 11.65 -1.54 17.85
C GLU A 545 10.65 -1.59 16.69
N VAL A 546 9.70 -2.52 16.77
CA VAL A 546 8.69 -2.77 15.75
C VAL A 546 7.33 -2.42 16.33
N PHE A 547 6.54 -1.62 15.61
CA PHE A 547 5.18 -1.28 16.00
C PHE A 547 4.17 -1.69 14.92
N ASP A 548 2.94 -2.00 15.33
CA ASP A 548 1.80 -2.20 14.43
C ASP A 548 1.22 -0.85 13.96
N SER A 549 0.23 -0.86 13.05
CA SER A 549 -0.38 0.37 12.49
C SER A 549 -1.12 1.23 13.52
N SER A 550 -1.37 0.73 14.74
CA SER A 550 -2.02 1.45 15.84
C SER A 550 -1.01 1.93 16.90
N GLY A 551 0.29 1.71 16.69
CA GLY A 551 1.35 2.05 17.65
C GLY A 551 1.56 1.00 18.75
N GLY A 552 0.97 -0.19 18.62
CA GLY A 552 1.22 -1.32 19.52
C GLY A 552 2.62 -1.90 19.31
N PHE A 553 3.39 -2.05 20.39
CA PHE A 553 4.73 -2.64 20.32
C PHE A 553 4.65 -4.14 19.99
N LEU A 554 5.39 -4.57 18.97
CA LEU A 554 5.43 -5.95 18.47
C LEU A 554 6.71 -6.70 18.83
N GLY A 555 7.73 -6.01 19.31
CA GLY A 555 9.04 -6.58 19.63
C GLY A 555 10.19 -5.86 18.93
N TYR A 556 11.31 -6.57 18.80
CA TYR A 556 12.53 -6.05 18.18
C TYR A 556 12.84 -6.81 16.89
N LYS A 557 13.40 -6.10 15.91
CA LYS A 557 13.90 -6.67 14.65
C LYS A 557 15.35 -6.27 14.45
N ASN A 558 16.19 -7.28 14.26
CA ASN A 558 17.56 -7.07 13.81
C ASN A 558 17.58 -6.95 12.28
N ILE A 559 18.24 -5.91 11.79
CA ILE A 559 18.57 -5.72 10.38
C ILE A 559 20.03 -6.04 10.22
N VAL A 560 20.31 -7.23 9.68
CA VAL A 560 21.66 -7.70 9.44
C VAL A 560 22.09 -7.40 8.01
N ASN A 561 23.33 -6.92 7.86
CA ASN A 561 23.98 -6.77 6.58
C ASN A 561 25.37 -7.39 6.65
N GLU A 562 25.45 -8.67 6.31
CA GLU A 562 26.72 -9.35 6.11
C GLU A 562 27.26 -9.10 4.71
N ASN A 563 28.56 -8.82 4.60
CA ASN A 563 29.26 -8.73 3.33
C ASN A 563 29.67 -10.14 2.84
N VAL A 564 28.69 -11.05 2.77
CA VAL A 564 28.86 -12.43 2.31
C VAL A 564 28.16 -12.63 0.97
N GLU A 565 28.47 -13.74 0.31
CA GLU A 565 27.82 -14.09 -0.95
C GLU A 565 26.31 -14.27 -0.77
N ASN A 566 25.54 -13.74 -1.71
CA ASN A 566 24.10 -14.00 -1.73
C ASN A 566 23.82 -15.42 -2.21
N ILE A 567 22.62 -15.91 -1.93
CA ILE A 567 22.22 -17.28 -2.25
C ILE A 567 22.28 -17.62 -3.75
N HIS A 568 22.17 -16.64 -4.66
CA HIS A 568 22.29 -16.92 -6.10
C HIS A 568 23.72 -17.20 -6.53
N MET A 569 24.70 -16.51 -5.95
CA MET A 569 26.11 -16.78 -6.24
C MET A 569 26.48 -18.18 -5.76
N TRP A 570 26.01 -18.56 -4.57
CA TRP A 570 26.11 -19.92 -4.05
C TRP A 570 25.43 -20.96 -4.96
N LEU A 571 24.21 -20.69 -5.43
CA LEU A 571 23.49 -21.59 -6.33
C LEU A 571 24.22 -21.80 -7.67
N LYS A 572 24.75 -20.72 -8.27
CA LYS A 572 25.39 -20.76 -9.59
C LYS A 572 26.70 -21.56 -9.60
N GLN A 573 27.47 -21.53 -8.51
CA GLN A 573 28.71 -22.31 -8.39
C GLN A 573 28.49 -23.83 -8.45
N LYS A 574 27.24 -24.27 -8.23
CA LYS A 574 26.87 -25.68 -8.06
C LYS A 574 26.10 -26.24 -9.26
N GLU A 575 25.89 -25.43 -10.31
CA GLU A 575 25.28 -25.85 -11.57
C GLU A 575 26.33 -26.54 -12.47
N LYS A 576 26.60 -27.82 -12.24
CA LYS A 576 27.33 -28.70 -13.18
C LYS A 576 26.38 -29.81 -13.66
N ILE A 577 25.90 -29.72 -14.89
CA ILE A 577 24.86 -30.61 -15.46
C ILE A 577 25.33 -31.13 -16.82
N ASP A 578 26.58 -31.57 -16.90
CA ASP A 578 27.09 -32.12 -18.14
C ASP A 578 26.46 -33.50 -18.36
N ASN A 579 25.72 -33.64 -19.49
CA ASN A 579 25.13 -34.89 -19.97
C ASN A 579 24.05 -35.56 -19.07
N MET A 580 23.34 -34.81 -18.22
CA MET A 580 22.24 -35.34 -17.39
C MET A 580 20.85 -34.96 -17.91
N GLU A 581 19.86 -35.82 -17.66
CA GLU A 581 18.45 -35.51 -17.94
C GLU A 581 17.97 -34.37 -17.03
N ILE A 582 17.40 -33.33 -17.64
CA ILE A 582 16.85 -32.18 -16.92
C ILE A 582 15.41 -32.50 -16.52
N LEU A 583 15.18 -32.62 -15.22
CA LEU A 583 13.87 -32.93 -14.65
C LEU A 583 12.95 -31.69 -14.63
N GLY A 584 13.53 -30.50 -14.51
CA GLY A 584 12.82 -29.21 -14.49
C GLY A 584 13.76 -28.04 -14.20
N TYR A 585 13.20 -26.85 -14.00
CA TYR A 585 13.96 -25.64 -13.68
C TYR A 585 13.35 -24.88 -12.50
N ILE A 586 14.19 -24.28 -11.66
CA ILE A 586 13.79 -23.29 -10.65
C ILE A 586 13.96 -21.88 -11.22
N ASP A 587 12.91 -21.07 -11.24
CA ASP A 587 12.98 -19.62 -11.51
C ASP A 587 13.57 -18.92 -10.27
N THR A 588 14.70 -18.23 -10.42
CA THR A 588 15.44 -17.60 -9.31
C THR A 588 15.43 -16.07 -9.43
N PRO A 589 14.32 -15.40 -9.03
CA PRO A 589 14.21 -13.94 -8.90
C PRO A 589 15.05 -13.43 -7.71
N THR A 590 15.12 -12.11 -7.48
CA THR A 590 15.96 -11.46 -6.43
C THR A 590 16.08 -12.24 -5.11
N PRO A 591 17.27 -12.29 -4.49
CA PRO A 591 17.57 -13.18 -3.35
C PRO A 591 17.01 -12.66 -2.01
N ASP A 592 15.76 -12.20 -1.98
CA ASP A 592 15.07 -11.65 -0.81
C ASP A 592 13.60 -12.12 -0.75
N PHE A 593 12.89 -11.77 0.33
CA PHE A 593 11.48 -12.14 0.48
C PHE A 593 10.58 -11.53 -0.60
N GLN A 594 10.89 -10.32 -1.10
CA GLN A 594 10.17 -9.73 -2.23
C GLN A 594 10.22 -10.61 -3.49
N GLY A 595 11.40 -11.16 -3.81
CA GLY A 595 11.55 -12.09 -4.93
C GLY A 595 10.94 -13.46 -4.68
N SER A 596 10.82 -13.90 -3.42
CA SER A 596 10.49 -15.29 -3.08
C SER A 596 9.16 -15.78 -3.64
N SER A 597 8.14 -14.90 -3.73
CA SER A 597 6.84 -15.23 -4.34
C SER A 597 6.91 -15.69 -5.82
N SER A 598 7.98 -15.33 -6.52
CA SER A 598 8.23 -15.68 -7.92
C SER A 598 9.13 -16.91 -8.09
N VAL A 599 9.71 -17.45 -7.00
CA VAL A 599 10.46 -18.71 -7.02
C VAL A 599 9.49 -19.85 -7.30
N ALA A 600 9.66 -20.53 -8.42
CA ALA A 600 8.77 -21.63 -8.82
C ALA A 600 9.54 -22.69 -9.62
N ILE A 601 9.06 -23.93 -9.58
CA ILE A 601 9.55 -25.01 -10.43
C ILE A 601 8.70 -25.07 -11.69
N ILE A 602 9.35 -25.11 -12.85
CA ILE A 602 8.70 -25.07 -14.17
C ILE A 602 9.35 -26.08 -15.12
N ASN A 603 8.60 -26.55 -16.12
CA ASN A 603 9.12 -27.52 -17.11
C ASN A 603 10.20 -26.92 -18.01
N LYS A 604 10.08 -25.65 -18.39
CA LYS A 604 10.93 -24.99 -19.41
C LYS A 604 11.28 -23.57 -18.99
N LYS A 605 12.52 -23.13 -19.29
CA LYS A 605 12.95 -21.74 -19.11
C LYS A 605 12.09 -20.81 -19.96
N ASN A 606 11.62 -19.69 -19.40
CA ASN A 606 10.95 -18.66 -20.17
C ASN A 606 11.95 -17.55 -20.53
N SER A 607 12.45 -17.57 -21.76
CA SER A 607 13.44 -16.63 -22.29
C SER A 607 12.94 -15.18 -22.43
N SER A 608 11.61 -14.94 -22.32
CA SER A 608 11.01 -13.60 -22.47
C SER A 608 10.99 -12.78 -21.17
N LYS A 609 11.15 -13.41 -19.99
CA LYS A 609 11.26 -12.70 -18.71
C LYS A 609 12.68 -12.19 -18.50
N ARG A 610 12.96 -10.94 -18.90
CA ARG A 610 14.23 -10.28 -18.59
C ARG A 610 14.44 -10.30 -17.07
N HIS A 611 15.62 -10.74 -16.62
CA HIS A 611 16.11 -10.76 -15.23
C HIS A 611 15.87 -12.03 -14.37
N SER A 612 15.20 -13.09 -14.86
CA SER A 612 15.18 -14.39 -14.15
C SER A 612 16.42 -15.22 -14.48
N VAL A 613 17.20 -15.59 -13.46
CA VAL A 613 18.18 -16.68 -13.55
C VAL A 613 17.43 -18.01 -13.36
N TYR A 614 17.89 -19.09 -13.99
CA TYR A 614 17.25 -20.40 -13.88
C TYR A 614 18.27 -21.43 -13.42
N PHE A 615 17.89 -22.25 -12.45
CA PHE A 615 18.68 -23.41 -12.00
C PHE A 615 18.05 -24.69 -12.54
N ALA A 616 18.80 -25.45 -13.34
CA ALA A 616 18.33 -26.72 -13.87
C ALA A 616 18.43 -27.85 -12.83
N ILE A 617 17.33 -28.59 -12.68
CA ILE A 617 17.23 -29.72 -11.75
C ILE A 617 17.56 -31.00 -12.52
N ALA A 618 18.48 -31.78 -11.98
CA ALA A 618 18.83 -33.13 -12.40
C ALA A 618 18.84 -34.05 -11.17
N SER A 619 18.91 -35.37 -11.38
CA SER A 619 18.97 -36.34 -10.28
C SER A 619 20.12 -36.09 -9.30
N SER A 620 21.28 -35.64 -9.79
CA SER A 620 22.47 -35.36 -8.98
C SER A 620 22.34 -34.14 -8.06
N ASN A 621 21.43 -33.21 -8.35
CA ASN A 621 21.32 -31.94 -7.65
C ASN A 621 19.91 -31.67 -7.07
N ILE A 622 19.00 -32.65 -7.16
CA ILE A 622 17.60 -32.48 -6.74
C ILE A 622 17.46 -32.09 -5.26
N LEU A 623 18.27 -32.66 -4.36
CA LEU A 623 18.25 -32.28 -2.93
C LEU A 623 18.72 -30.84 -2.72
N PHE A 624 19.73 -30.41 -3.48
CA PHE A 624 20.24 -29.04 -3.41
C PHE A 624 19.20 -28.04 -3.92
N GLY A 625 18.58 -28.32 -5.06
CA GLY A 625 17.44 -27.54 -5.57
C GLY A 625 16.26 -27.52 -4.59
N SER A 626 16.01 -28.64 -3.90
CA SER A 626 14.96 -28.75 -2.88
C SER A 626 15.23 -27.86 -1.67
N VAL A 627 16.48 -27.80 -1.18
CA VAL A 627 16.88 -26.88 -0.11
C VAL A 627 16.66 -25.44 -0.55
N PHE A 628 17.21 -25.04 -1.71
CA PHE A 628 17.03 -23.67 -2.23
C PHE A 628 15.55 -23.29 -2.35
N PHE A 629 14.72 -24.17 -2.90
CA PHE A 629 13.30 -23.90 -3.04
C PHE A 629 12.60 -23.77 -1.68
N SER A 630 12.90 -24.68 -0.74
CA SER A 630 12.19 -24.78 0.53
C SER A 630 12.51 -23.64 1.48
N ILE A 631 13.78 -23.23 1.59
CA ILE A 631 14.16 -22.08 2.44
C ILE A 631 13.53 -20.78 1.95
N ARG A 632 13.23 -20.66 0.64
CA ARG A 632 12.55 -19.49 0.05
C ARG A 632 11.05 -19.46 0.30
N HIS A 633 10.44 -20.57 0.74
CA HIS A 633 8.98 -20.71 0.86
C HIS A 633 8.49 -21.16 2.25
N CYS A 634 9.34 -21.78 3.07
CA CYS A 634 8.95 -22.27 4.39
C CYS A 634 8.64 -21.13 5.37
N ILE A 635 9.24 -19.95 5.20
CA ILE A 635 8.94 -18.74 5.96
C ILE A 635 7.98 -17.87 5.15
N LYS A 636 6.86 -17.49 5.76
CA LYS A 636 5.88 -16.62 5.12
C LYS A 636 6.47 -15.21 4.95
N ALA A 637 6.36 -14.66 3.75
CA ALA A 637 6.65 -13.24 3.53
C ALA A 637 5.66 -12.35 4.30
N THR A 638 6.19 -11.38 5.03
CA THR A 638 5.47 -10.36 5.79
C THR A 638 6.07 -8.99 5.47
N TRP A 639 5.42 -7.92 5.89
CA TRP A 639 6.01 -6.58 5.75
C TRP A 639 7.32 -6.44 6.56
N GLN A 640 7.50 -7.23 7.63
CA GLN A 640 8.69 -7.17 8.49
C GLN A 640 9.93 -7.77 7.82
N ASN A 641 9.76 -8.81 6.98
CA ASN A 641 10.86 -9.51 6.33
C ASN A 641 11.02 -9.17 4.83
N ASP A 642 10.25 -8.23 4.28
CA ASP A 642 10.22 -7.84 2.84
C ASP A 642 11.62 -7.64 2.21
N ARG A 643 12.63 -7.24 2.99
CA ARG A 643 14.01 -7.02 2.53
C ARG A 643 15.06 -7.93 3.18
N ASP A 644 14.67 -8.91 3.99
CA ASP A 644 15.63 -9.87 4.54
C ASP A 644 16.26 -10.64 3.37
N GLN A 645 17.59 -10.64 3.33
CA GLN A 645 18.36 -11.24 2.25
C GLN A 645 18.64 -12.70 2.57
N PHE A 646 18.55 -13.55 1.55
CA PHE A 646 19.00 -14.94 1.61
C PHE A 646 20.48 -15.01 1.22
N TYR A 647 21.27 -15.62 2.08
CA TYR A 647 22.72 -15.71 1.95
C TYR A 647 23.17 -17.13 1.58
N ALA A 648 24.44 -17.25 1.19
CA ALA A 648 25.13 -18.53 1.25
C ALA A 648 25.13 -19.06 2.70
N PRO A 649 25.05 -20.40 2.89
CA PRO A 649 25.13 -20.98 4.22
C PRO A 649 26.48 -20.67 4.87
N TYR A 650 26.56 -20.77 6.20
CA TYR A 650 27.80 -20.53 6.94
C TYR A 650 28.94 -21.45 6.45
N ASP A 651 28.60 -22.72 6.21
CA ASP A 651 29.49 -23.77 5.72
C ASP A 651 28.67 -24.90 5.06
N ASP A 652 29.33 -26.03 4.77
CA ASP A 652 28.71 -27.21 4.16
C ASP A 652 28.04 -28.15 5.19
N ALA A 653 27.89 -27.80 6.47
CA ALA A 653 27.31 -28.68 7.50
C ALA A 653 25.88 -29.15 7.18
N PHE A 654 25.09 -28.31 6.50
CA PHE A 654 23.74 -28.68 6.04
C PHE A 654 23.74 -29.88 5.09
N GLN A 655 24.87 -30.19 4.44
CA GLN A 655 25.00 -31.33 3.54
C GLN A 655 25.00 -32.66 4.31
N ASP A 656 25.37 -32.69 5.57
CA ASP A 656 25.36 -33.91 6.39
C ASP A 656 23.99 -34.15 7.05
N ASP A 657 23.14 -33.13 7.10
CA ASP A 657 21.78 -33.21 7.63
C ASP A 657 20.80 -33.81 6.60
N SER A 658 20.76 -35.13 6.58
CA SER A 658 19.87 -35.88 5.69
C SER A 658 18.39 -35.65 5.98
N GLU A 659 18.01 -35.41 7.24
CA GLU A 659 16.62 -35.14 7.61
C GLU A 659 16.16 -33.79 7.02
N PHE A 660 16.95 -32.73 7.20
CA PHE A 660 16.67 -31.41 6.62
C PHE A 660 16.55 -31.45 5.10
N LYS A 661 17.50 -32.10 4.40
CA LYS A 661 17.46 -32.23 2.93
C LYS A 661 16.23 -33.00 2.46
N ASN A 662 15.88 -34.10 3.13
CA ASN A 662 14.73 -34.92 2.77
C ASN A 662 13.40 -34.20 3.07
N ASN A 663 13.33 -33.48 4.18
CA ASN A 663 12.21 -32.59 4.51
C ASN A 663 12.03 -31.51 3.45
N CYS A 664 13.12 -30.89 2.99
CA CYS A 664 13.07 -29.92 1.89
C CYS A 664 12.58 -30.56 0.58
N LEU A 665 12.98 -31.80 0.26
CA LEU A 665 12.47 -32.52 -0.91
C LEU A 665 10.95 -32.74 -0.81
N ALA A 666 10.47 -33.27 0.32
CA ALA A 666 9.03 -33.46 0.55
C ALA A 666 8.26 -32.14 0.41
N PHE A 667 8.76 -31.07 1.03
CA PHE A 667 8.15 -29.75 0.93
C PHE A 667 8.10 -29.26 -0.51
N MET A 668 9.23 -29.33 -1.24
CA MET A 668 9.33 -28.91 -2.64
C MET A 668 8.32 -29.63 -3.55
N LEU A 669 8.16 -30.94 -3.39
CA LEU A 669 7.31 -31.77 -4.25
C LEU A 669 5.84 -31.34 -4.20
N PHE A 670 5.33 -31.05 -3.00
CA PHE A 670 3.91 -30.75 -2.80
C PHE A 670 3.59 -29.26 -2.63
N HIS A 671 4.59 -28.39 -2.56
CA HIS A 671 4.37 -26.95 -2.45
C HIS A 671 3.69 -26.37 -3.70
N THR A 672 2.83 -25.37 -3.49
CA THR A 672 2.02 -24.78 -4.57
C THR A 672 2.82 -24.07 -5.67
N GLN A 673 4.09 -23.76 -5.40
CA GLN A 673 5.02 -23.16 -6.37
C GLN A 673 5.80 -24.19 -7.18
N ASN A 674 5.59 -25.49 -6.94
CA ASN A 674 5.88 -26.50 -7.93
C ASN A 674 4.79 -26.46 -9.01
N ARG A 675 5.14 -25.89 -10.17
CA ARG A 675 4.23 -25.65 -11.29
C ARG A 675 4.54 -26.54 -12.50
N ILE A 676 5.26 -27.65 -12.27
CA ILE A 676 5.43 -28.68 -13.29
C ILE A 676 4.06 -29.12 -13.77
N THR A 677 3.90 -29.24 -15.09
CA THR A 677 2.68 -29.70 -15.73
C THR A 677 3.00 -30.67 -16.85
N ALA A 678 2.25 -31.77 -16.94
CA ALA A 678 2.37 -32.74 -18.02
C ALA A 678 2.05 -32.14 -19.40
N THR A 679 1.38 -30.98 -19.46
CA THR A 679 1.06 -30.29 -20.71
C THR A 679 2.23 -29.55 -21.33
N GLN A 680 3.32 -29.32 -20.60
CA GLN A 680 4.49 -28.57 -21.07
C GLN A 680 5.75 -29.42 -21.25
N GLY A 681 5.69 -30.70 -20.89
CA GLY A 681 6.78 -31.68 -21.02
C GLY A 681 6.55 -32.88 -20.10
N THR A 682 7.48 -33.82 -20.11
CA THR A 682 7.47 -34.99 -19.23
C THR A 682 7.43 -34.55 -17.76
N ASN A 683 6.55 -35.17 -16.98
CA ASN A 683 6.49 -34.96 -15.54
C ASN A 683 7.41 -35.99 -14.86
N HIS A 684 8.52 -35.51 -14.30
CA HIS A 684 9.49 -36.34 -13.59
C HIS A 684 9.24 -36.37 -12.07
N PHE A 685 8.27 -35.61 -11.55
CA PHE A 685 8.09 -35.34 -10.12
C PHE A 685 6.90 -36.08 -9.50
N ILE A 686 6.57 -37.28 -9.99
CA ILE A 686 5.55 -38.14 -9.38
C ILE A 686 6.19 -38.96 -8.26
N PRO A 687 5.80 -38.78 -6.98
CA PRO A 687 6.49 -39.40 -5.85
C PRO A 687 5.93 -40.75 -5.42
N PHE A 688 4.94 -41.29 -6.14
CA PHE A 688 4.26 -42.55 -5.81
C PHE A 688 4.39 -43.52 -6.97
N ILE A 689 4.50 -44.81 -6.70
CA ILE A 689 4.43 -45.84 -7.75
C ILE A 689 2.99 -45.98 -8.26
N GLU A 690 2.80 -46.48 -9.48
CA GLU A 690 1.49 -46.62 -10.11
C GLU A 690 0.47 -47.37 -9.22
N ASP A 691 0.89 -48.46 -8.58
CA ASP A 691 0.06 -49.28 -7.69
C ASP A 691 -0.34 -48.56 -6.39
N GLU A 692 0.47 -47.62 -5.90
CA GLU A 692 0.14 -46.89 -4.67
C GLU A 692 -1.04 -45.95 -4.87
N VAL A 693 -1.27 -45.49 -6.11
CA VAL A 693 -2.31 -44.49 -6.44
C VAL A 693 -3.37 -45.02 -7.41
N ASP A 694 -3.36 -46.32 -7.68
CA ASP A 694 -4.28 -46.99 -8.62
C ASP A 694 -4.26 -46.37 -10.03
N SER A 695 -3.08 -46.04 -10.57
CA SER A 695 -2.97 -45.50 -11.93
C SER A 695 -3.40 -46.52 -12.98
N LYS A 696 -4.21 -46.09 -13.95
CA LYS A 696 -4.72 -46.91 -15.06
C LYS A 696 -3.71 -47.11 -16.22
N GLU A 697 -2.63 -46.32 -16.25
CA GLU A 697 -1.57 -46.40 -17.26
C GLU A 697 -0.19 -46.17 -16.64
N ARG A 698 0.86 -46.60 -17.36
CA ARG A 698 2.27 -46.47 -16.95
C ARG A 698 2.76 -45.03 -17.03
N TYR A 699 3.60 -44.60 -16.08
CA TYR A 699 4.26 -43.30 -16.16
C TYR A 699 5.31 -43.23 -17.28
N SER A 700 5.45 -42.05 -17.87
CA SER A 700 6.46 -41.73 -18.87
C SER A 700 7.85 -41.52 -18.27
N SER A 701 7.95 -41.28 -16.96
CA SER A 701 9.24 -41.19 -16.25
C SER A 701 9.12 -41.74 -14.83
N HIS A 702 10.14 -42.49 -14.42
CA HIS A 702 10.32 -43.00 -13.06
C HIS A 702 11.48 -42.31 -12.33
N ALA A 703 12.03 -41.22 -12.88
CA ALA A 703 13.27 -40.59 -12.40
C ALA A 703 13.25 -40.24 -10.90
N LEU A 704 12.17 -39.65 -10.38
CA LEU A 704 12.03 -39.37 -8.95
C LEU A 704 11.87 -40.65 -8.12
N LEU A 705 11.16 -41.66 -8.62
CA LEU A 705 10.97 -42.93 -7.91
C LEU A 705 12.29 -43.69 -7.77
N ASP A 706 13.10 -43.72 -8.84
CA ASP A 706 14.43 -44.32 -8.85
C ASP A 706 15.36 -43.56 -7.89
N PHE A 707 15.25 -42.22 -7.83
CA PHE A 707 15.96 -41.38 -6.86
C PHE A 707 15.56 -41.73 -5.41
N LEU A 708 14.26 -41.81 -5.12
CA LEU A 708 13.74 -42.09 -3.77
C LEU A 708 14.14 -43.47 -3.23
N LYS A 709 14.26 -44.47 -4.12
CA LYS A 709 14.72 -45.83 -3.79
C LYS A 709 16.23 -45.92 -3.58
N GLY A 710 17.00 -44.89 -3.95
CA GLY A 710 18.46 -44.92 -3.91
C GLY A 710 19.08 -45.77 -5.03
N GLU A 711 18.38 -45.91 -6.17
CA GLU A 711 18.80 -46.75 -7.30
C GLU A 711 19.68 -46.02 -8.34
N ILE A 712 19.93 -44.72 -8.15
CA ILE A 712 20.73 -43.91 -9.07
C ILE A 712 22.23 -44.19 -8.87
N LYS A 713 22.86 -44.79 -9.89
CA LYS A 713 24.32 -44.95 -9.97
C LYS A 713 24.94 -43.64 -10.46
N GLU A 714 25.84 -43.05 -9.68
CA GLU A 714 26.67 -41.95 -10.20
C GLU A 714 27.64 -42.45 -11.29
N PRO A 715 27.98 -41.62 -12.29
CA PRO A 715 29.08 -41.90 -13.21
C PRO A 715 30.40 -42.06 -12.44
N LYS A 716 31.27 -42.95 -12.91
CA LYS A 716 32.58 -43.23 -12.28
C LYS A 716 33.41 -41.95 -12.14
N GLU A 717 34.14 -41.90 -11.02
CA GLU A 717 35.12 -40.89 -10.59
C GLU A 717 35.94 -40.26 -11.74
N SER A 718 35.60 -39.02 -12.07
CA SER A 718 36.55 -37.90 -12.21
C SER A 718 35.73 -36.62 -12.44
N ASP A 719 35.81 -35.66 -11.50
CA ASP A 719 35.30 -34.28 -11.55
C ASP A 719 33.98 -33.91 -10.83
N SER A 720 33.35 -34.81 -10.07
CA SER A 720 32.27 -34.43 -9.14
C SER A 720 32.84 -33.95 -7.80
N LEU A 721 32.70 -32.66 -7.53
CA LEU A 721 33.09 -32.00 -6.27
C LEU A 721 32.21 -32.40 -5.06
N PHE A 722 31.42 -33.47 -5.17
CA PHE A 722 30.37 -33.87 -4.23
C PHE A 722 30.46 -35.36 -3.89
N LEU A 723 31.60 -35.80 -3.39
CA LEU A 723 31.71 -37.17 -2.87
C LEU A 723 32.52 -37.17 -1.59
N ASN A 724 31.81 -37.03 -0.46
CA ASN A 724 32.20 -37.64 0.81
C ASN A 724 31.02 -38.25 1.58
N ALA A 725 29.91 -38.55 0.89
CA ALA A 725 28.91 -39.48 1.41
C ALA A 725 29.30 -40.90 0.95
N LYS A 726 29.59 -41.79 1.90
CA LYS A 726 29.78 -43.22 1.64
C LYS A 726 28.64 -43.75 0.77
N LYS A 727 28.98 -44.54 -0.25
CA LYS A 727 28.06 -45.35 -1.06
C LYS A 727 27.09 -46.11 -0.16
N GLU A 728 25.90 -45.58 0.06
CA GLU A 728 24.78 -46.34 0.62
C GLU A 728 23.58 -46.18 -0.30
N ASN A 729 23.34 -47.19 -1.14
CA ASN A 729 22.09 -47.36 -1.88
C ASN A 729 20.98 -47.72 -0.87
N LYS A 730 20.57 -46.77 -0.05
CA LYS A 730 19.48 -46.92 0.91
C LYS A 730 18.36 -45.94 0.56
N PRO A 731 17.09 -46.36 0.68
CA PRO A 731 15.95 -45.45 0.52
C PRO A 731 16.06 -44.23 1.43
N LEU A 732 15.60 -43.07 0.96
CA LEU A 732 15.57 -41.85 1.75
C LEU A 732 14.68 -42.04 2.99
N LYS A 733 15.14 -41.51 4.13
CA LYS A 733 14.37 -41.49 5.38
C LYS A 733 13.77 -40.11 5.59
N PHE A 734 12.44 -40.05 5.75
CA PHE A 734 11.69 -38.82 5.97
C PHE A 734 11.32 -38.67 7.45
N SER A 735 11.23 -37.42 7.91
CA SER A 735 10.66 -37.11 9.22
C SER A 735 9.18 -37.51 9.29
N PRO A 736 8.61 -37.67 10.49
CA PRO A 736 7.18 -37.89 10.65
C PRO A 736 6.31 -36.82 9.96
N SER A 737 6.74 -35.56 9.96
CA SER A 737 6.02 -34.46 9.28
C SER A 737 6.09 -34.58 7.76
N ALA A 738 7.26 -34.92 7.21
CA ALA A 738 7.41 -35.17 5.78
C ALA A 738 6.60 -36.40 5.34
N SER A 739 6.57 -37.48 6.13
CA SER A 739 5.71 -38.64 5.87
C SER A 739 4.23 -38.26 5.80
N ARG A 740 3.73 -37.42 6.72
CA ARG A 740 2.34 -36.92 6.67
C ARG A 740 2.04 -36.14 5.39
N VAL A 741 3.01 -35.39 4.87
CA VAL A 741 2.88 -34.68 3.58
C VAL A 741 2.77 -35.67 2.41
N PHE A 742 3.59 -36.71 2.37
CA PHE A 742 3.47 -37.77 1.37
C PHE A 742 2.12 -38.49 1.48
N ASP A 743 1.66 -38.81 2.69
CA ASP A 743 0.39 -39.49 2.91
C ASP A 743 -0.79 -38.64 2.41
N ALA A 744 -0.85 -37.36 2.77
CA ALA A 744 -1.87 -36.44 2.29
C ALA A 744 -1.81 -36.23 0.77
N GLY A 745 -0.60 -36.14 0.21
CA GLY A 745 -0.38 -36.07 -1.23
C GLY A 745 -0.87 -37.33 -1.96
N ARG A 746 -0.60 -38.51 -1.40
CA ARG A 746 -0.99 -39.81 -1.99
C ARG A 746 -2.50 -39.94 -2.10
N GLU A 747 -3.23 -39.51 -1.08
CA GLU A 747 -4.70 -39.53 -1.11
C GLU A 747 -5.28 -38.62 -2.20
N ILE A 748 -4.65 -37.47 -2.48
CA ILE A 748 -5.05 -36.59 -3.60
C ILE A 748 -4.82 -37.29 -4.95
N TYR A 749 -3.66 -37.94 -5.13
CA TYR A 749 -3.36 -38.68 -6.35
C TYR A 749 -4.31 -39.87 -6.55
N ARG A 750 -4.52 -40.69 -5.51
CA ARG A 750 -5.52 -41.78 -5.50
C ARG A 750 -6.89 -41.27 -5.91
N TYR A 751 -7.31 -40.15 -5.34
CA TYR A 751 -8.62 -39.59 -5.63
C TYR A 751 -8.74 -39.13 -7.09
N TYR A 752 -7.68 -38.53 -7.66
CA TYR A 752 -7.62 -38.17 -9.07
C TYR A 752 -7.73 -39.39 -10.00
N HIS A 753 -6.97 -40.47 -9.75
CA HIS A 753 -7.00 -41.65 -10.62
C HIS A 753 -8.32 -42.43 -10.56
N LYS A 754 -9.07 -42.29 -9.45
CA LYS A 754 -10.43 -42.84 -9.29
C LYS A 754 -11.52 -42.04 -9.99
N GLN A 755 -11.23 -40.83 -10.49
CA GLN A 755 -12.25 -40.02 -11.18
C GLN A 755 -12.73 -40.68 -12.48
N ASP A 756 -13.93 -40.26 -12.91
CA ASP A 756 -14.47 -40.61 -14.21
C ASP A 756 -13.84 -39.73 -15.31
N PHE A 757 -13.22 -40.39 -16.28
CA PHE A 757 -12.55 -39.79 -17.44
C PHE A 757 -13.34 -40.03 -18.74
N THR A 758 -14.61 -40.41 -18.67
CA THR A 758 -15.45 -40.62 -19.87
C THR A 758 -15.53 -39.36 -20.74
N ASN A 759 -15.54 -38.17 -20.13
CA ASN A 759 -15.66 -36.88 -20.83
C ASN A 759 -14.38 -36.03 -20.79
N ARG A 760 -13.24 -36.58 -20.35
CA ARG A 760 -11.95 -35.87 -20.25
C ARG A 760 -10.80 -36.85 -20.46
N PRO A 761 -9.72 -36.49 -21.18
CA PRO A 761 -8.61 -37.41 -21.37
C PRO A 761 -7.99 -37.80 -20.03
N TYR A 762 -7.85 -39.10 -19.80
CA TYR A 762 -7.08 -39.63 -18.69
C TYR A 762 -5.60 -39.27 -18.85
N ASN A 763 -4.92 -38.93 -17.74
CA ASN A 763 -3.51 -38.62 -17.76
C ASN A 763 -2.80 -39.27 -16.57
N ALA A 764 -2.15 -40.42 -16.81
CA ALA A 764 -1.34 -41.07 -15.78
C ALA A 764 -0.19 -40.18 -15.28
N ASN A 765 0.31 -39.26 -16.11
CA ASN A 765 1.45 -38.41 -15.78
C ASN A 765 1.06 -37.10 -15.07
N ALA A 766 -0.17 -37.00 -14.54
CA ALA A 766 -0.65 -35.79 -13.90
C ALA A 766 0.25 -35.37 -12.72
N SER A 767 0.73 -34.14 -12.74
CA SER A 767 1.37 -33.50 -11.59
C SER A 767 0.32 -33.03 -10.58
N LEU A 768 0.72 -32.70 -9.35
CA LEU A 768 -0.16 -32.02 -8.41
C LEU A 768 -0.76 -30.73 -9.01
N TYR A 769 0.00 -30.00 -9.84
CA TYR A 769 -0.52 -28.83 -10.55
C TYR A 769 -1.65 -29.19 -11.52
N ASN A 770 -1.51 -30.29 -12.27
CA ASN A 770 -2.56 -30.79 -13.17
C ASN A 770 -3.79 -31.25 -12.39
N ILE A 771 -3.60 -31.94 -11.27
CA ILE A 771 -4.69 -32.40 -10.40
C ILE A 771 -5.45 -31.19 -9.84
N LYS A 772 -4.74 -30.16 -9.38
CA LYS A 772 -5.36 -28.90 -8.94
C LYS A 772 -6.17 -28.25 -10.06
N GLU A 773 -5.62 -28.19 -11.27
CA GLU A 773 -6.34 -27.67 -12.44
C GLU A 773 -7.61 -28.47 -12.76
N PHE A 774 -7.57 -29.80 -12.65
CA PHE A 774 -8.71 -30.68 -12.88
C PHE A 774 -9.90 -30.35 -11.96
N PHE A 775 -9.64 -30.12 -10.67
CA PHE A 775 -10.67 -29.86 -9.65
C PHE A 775 -11.04 -28.37 -9.48
N GLN A 776 -10.07 -27.47 -9.64
CA GLN A 776 -10.26 -26.03 -9.39
C GLN A 776 -10.61 -25.26 -10.68
N GLY A 777 -10.16 -25.74 -11.84
CA GLY A 777 -10.29 -25.03 -13.11
C GLY A 777 -9.47 -23.74 -13.16
N ARG A 778 -9.70 -22.94 -14.21
CA ARG A 778 -9.06 -21.64 -14.42
C ARG A 778 -10.08 -20.51 -14.42
N ASN A 779 -9.62 -19.30 -14.11
CA ASN A 779 -10.41 -18.08 -14.24
C ASN A 779 -10.40 -17.57 -15.70
N LYS A 780 -11.16 -16.49 -15.96
CA LYS A 780 -11.27 -15.86 -17.30
C LYS A 780 -9.92 -15.41 -17.88
N GLN A 781 -8.94 -15.12 -17.02
CA GLN A 781 -7.58 -14.72 -17.39
C GLN A 781 -6.63 -15.93 -17.53
N GLY A 782 -7.13 -17.16 -17.48
CA GLY A 782 -6.35 -18.39 -17.62
C GLY A 782 -5.49 -18.74 -16.40
N ARG A 783 -5.67 -18.07 -15.24
CA ARG A 783 -4.98 -18.42 -13.99
C ARG A 783 -5.73 -19.52 -13.25
N LEU A 784 -5.00 -20.42 -12.59
CA LEU A 784 -5.58 -21.45 -11.73
C LEU A 784 -6.46 -20.80 -10.65
N ASN A 785 -7.67 -21.33 -10.45
CA ASN A 785 -8.58 -20.82 -9.42
C ASN A 785 -8.09 -21.17 -8.01
N SER A 786 -8.59 -20.45 -7.00
CA SER A 786 -8.31 -20.80 -5.60
C SER A 786 -9.00 -22.13 -5.22
N PRO A 787 -8.47 -22.86 -4.22
CA PRO A 787 -9.10 -24.10 -3.74
C PRO A 787 -10.56 -23.92 -3.32
N ALA A 788 -10.91 -22.74 -2.78
CA ALA A 788 -12.28 -22.40 -2.39
C ALA A 788 -13.28 -22.46 -3.55
N LYS A 789 -12.82 -22.29 -4.80
CA LYS A 789 -13.67 -22.34 -6.02
C LYS A 789 -13.81 -23.75 -6.61
N ALA A 790 -13.13 -24.76 -6.07
CA ALA A 790 -13.39 -26.14 -6.45
C ALA A 790 -14.86 -26.50 -6.15
N LYS A 791 -15.48 -27.34 -6.98
CA LYS A 791 -16.85 -27.84 -6.73
C LYS A 791 -16.85 -29.12 -5.90
N ASP A 792 -15.76 -29.85 -5.93
CA ASP A 792 -15.61 -31.13 -5.25
C ASP A 792 -15.21 -30.91 -3.79
N GLU A 793 -16.15 -31.17 -2.87
CA GLU A 793 -15.95 -30.98 -1.43
C GLU A 793 -14.95 -31.97 -0.83
N TYR A 794 -14.88 -33.21 -1.35
CA TYR A 794 -13.93 -34.19 -0.84
C TYR A 794 -12.50 -33.83 -1.25
N TYR A 795 -12.30 -33.40 -2.49
CA TYR A 795 -11.02 -32.83 -2.92
C TYR A 795 -10.61 -31.62 -2.07
N LYS A 796 -11.53 -30.71 -1.72
CA LYS A 796 -11.23 -29.59 -0.83
C LYS A 796 -10.69 -30.06 0.51
N GLN A 797 -11.31 -31.08 1.11
CA GLN A 797 -10.86 -31.67 2.36
C GLN A 797 -9.46 -32.29 2.23
N LEU A 798 -9.22 -33.10 1.19
CA LEU A 798 -7.91 -33.70 0.94
C LEU A 798 -6.82 -32.63 0.74
N TYR A 799 -7.12 -31.58 -0.02
CA TYR A 799 -6.19 -30.48 -0.26
C TYR A 799 -5.93 -29.66 1.01
N ALA A 800 -6.94 -29.43 1.86
CA ALA A 800 -6.78 -28.78 3.15
C ALA A 800 -5.84 -29.60 4.07
N ASN A 801 -6.01 -30.92 4.13
CA ASN A 801 -5.12 -31.81 4.88
C ASN A 801 -3.66 -31.71 4.39
N LEU A 802 -3.45 -31.66 3.07
CA LEU A 802 -2.12 -31.44 2.50
C LEU A 802 -1.55 -30.06 2.90
N GLN A 803 -2.37 -29.01 2.88
CA GLN A 803 -1.94 -27.67 3.28
C GLN A 803 -1.55 -27.60 4.76
N ASP A 804 -2.27 -28.29 5.64
CA ASP A 804 -1.93 -28.35 7.07
C ASP A 804 -0.66 -29.16 7.32
N ALA A 805 -0.49 -30.32 6.65
CA ALA A 805 0.74 -31.09 6.72
C ALA A 805 1.96 -30.27 6.21
N LEU A 806 1.80 -29.49 5.14
CA LEU A 806 2.85 -28.60 4.63
C LEU A 806 3.19 -27.48 5.61
N LYS A 807 2.22 -26.93 6.35
CA LYS A 807 2.49 -25.92 7.40
C LYS A 807 3.31 -26.51 8.54
N ASP A 808 3.01 -27.73 8.96
CA ASP A 808 3.76 -28.39 10.03
C ASP A 808 5.19 -28.73 9.57
N LEU A 809 5.35 -29.26 8.35
CA LEU A 809 6.68 -29.49 7.77
C LEU A 809 7.47 -28.18 7.62
N ALA A 810 6.82 -27.07 7.24
CA ALA A 810 7.48 -25.77 7.15
C ALA A 810 8.04 -25.32 8.51
N LYS A 811 7.29 -25.49 9.61
CA LYS A 811 7.76 -25.17 10.97
C LYS A 811 9.00 -25.98 11.38
N GLU A 812 9.15 -27.20 10.87
CA GLU A 812 10.32 -28.04 11.11
C GLU A 812 11.55 -27.60 10.29
N ILE A 813 11.33 -27.12 9.06
CA ILE A 813 12.40 -26.59 8.19
C ILE A 813 12.88 -25.21 8.67
N GLN A 814 12.00 -24.37 9.20
CA GLN A 814 12.27 -22.97 9.54
C GLN A 814 13.51 -22.76 10.44
N PRO A 815 13.68 -23.44 11.60
CA PRO A 815 14.85 -23.25 12.45
C PRO A 815 16.17 -23.55 11.72
N LYS A 816 16.19 -24.56 10.84
CA LYS A 816 17.36 -24.94 10.05
C LYS A 816 17.80 -23.86 9.07
N VAL A 817 16.87 -23.02 8.59
CA VAL A 817 17.20 -21.87 7.72
C VAL A 817 18.14 -20.90 8.43
N TYR A 818 17.93 -20.67 9.73
CA TYR A 818 18.76 -19.79 10.54
C TYR A 818 20.02 -20.51 11.04
N GLU A 819 19.89 -21.76 11.48
CA GLU A 819 21.00 -22.61 11.94
C GLU A 819 22.12 -22.69 10.90
N TYR A 820 21.76 -22.98 9.64
CA TYR A 820 22.74 -23.08 8.55
C TYR A 820 23.11 -21.75 7.91
N GLY A 821 22.51 -20.63 8.36
CA GLY A 821 22.82 -19.33 7.81
C GLY A 821 22.32 -19.16 6.37
N PHE A 822 21.10 -19.58 6.05
CA PHE A 822 20.42 -19.09 4.85
C PHE A 822 19.73 -17.75 5.09
N LEU A 823 19.32 -17.48 6.34
CA LEU A 823 18.93 -16.16 6.85
C LEU A 823 19.81 -15.79 8.05
N ARG A 824 19.79 -14.51 8.44
CA ARG A 824 20.50 -13.99 9.63
C ARG A 824 19.49 -13.38 10.59
N GLU A 825 19.78 -13.52 11.88
CA GLU A 825 19.09 -12.84 12.98
C GLU A 825 20.03 -11.89 13.72
#